data_AF-E3FJ54-F1
#
_entry.id   AF-E3FJ54-F1
#
_cell.length_a   1.000
_cell.length_b   1.000
_cell.length_c   1.000
_cell.angle_alpha   90.00
_cell.angle_beta   90.00
_cell.angle_gamma   90.00
#
_symmetry.space_group_name_H-M   'P 1'
#
loop_
_entity.id
_entity.type
_entity.pdbx_description
1 polymer ?
#
loop_
_entity_poly.entity_id
_entity_poly.type
_entity_poly.pdbx_seq_one_letter_code
_entity_poly.pdbx_strand_id
1 'polypeptide(L)'
;MAAALFLWSCAAEPEVQDGALPEEPTLGHVESPLVNNGGFENGSLTGWSVAVNLNGSGLGAIPPASLSDLRLSSGGRHLTAAVSGTTETQIPEGLSSSATLRYPKYGQWSAVINRGGADYNANSLRQAFSITNADIDPADGKVHIRFTLAPILENPGHDASIQPYYYVVLRNVSKNKQLLSKFAYSNQPGVPWKTDPATGVLYTDWQIFDVAPGSAALDIGDQIELTVVAAGCAAGGHYGQVYVDSFGAFLPGLSIAASAPAQANAGSNLTYTYLVKNSGTGSANNVIAVQPLPANTTFVGLSAPGAVCTTPAVGAAGTVTCNLGTVNPTASTTFQLTVKIAASATGTVSNGSYTISATSVSPLIGPLVETAITRNVVYADLAIEKSDGIAAIGWGQPVQYTIHVTNTGPSAVSGARVTDTMPAQLTSVTWTCAASGAGTCATAAGTGNINTTVSLPVDAKATFIVNALVVGGSGSGSLSNLASVAAPSGVTDNDTTNNQDVDTDAIGSLHTVTVNKDPAFNGRGRVVTSPAAINCDVNCASAAAQFMQGTLVSVTATAAPGDTFAGWTGACTGTANPCNFVVTAETVITARFLSPKAPNGGTCSNANDCASGACVDGVCCNTACTGQCTACNVPGKAGTCSPVTGAPRGNRPACASDGSVCGGTCDGTGVSCSYPAASTLCRAASCAGNTETHAAFCTGNGFCPGATTTPCNPFVCGANACLNHCETFADCSTGNYCSAQGQCLFDTEAPVLSLPSSLILEATGPAGAQANFAATATDAVTGQVPVTCTPASGGTFALGTTAVICSASDPFGNATSGSFPITVVDTTPPVLHIEGPSSVEHECGTPYLDLGATASDICSGDLSSAIVTTHGVSGLEVGTYTVHYSVADEVGLTASGSREVTVQDTLAPVISMSPGPSVLECFGTPYEDPGATAVDACAGDLTSSLIVSNNLDQSHAGEYTVTYQVKDPAGHERTAVRQLKVGSCCFNIRLGDYTLFLLENYTGGHDVGGKVAAGGNIILSDFAMGAALPDNDLSNTLVAGGDLTLARGGVWGNAWYGGSYHGDQTVAYARGGVAQGTPIDFAARFAELRNLSARLGRVPANGGTASEPWGGIRLSGTDPSLNVFDMDAGAFSSTKLFNVDAPAGSLAVVNIRGSSATLSGFSITFSGGIDSHGVLYNFVDATSIGASGIGLRGTVLAPHAHVTFNNGSWNGGIYAVSLTGNGEGHINPLSNYDVCP
;
A
#
# COMPACT_ATOMS: atom_id res chain seq x y z
N MET A 1 4.61 64.78 29.14
CA MET A 1 5.11 65.16 27.81
C MET A 1 4.38 64.33 26.78
N ALA A 2 3.81 65.04 25.80
CA ALA A 2 3.06 64.67 24.60
C ALA A 2 3.34 63.28 23.98
N ALA A 3 2.45 62.63 23.21
CA ALA A 3 1.07 62.84 22.73
C ALA A 3 0.81 61.62 21.80
N ALA A 4 -0.32 60.89 21.84
CA ALA A 4 -1.62 61.12 21.18
C ALA A 4 -1.96 59.88 20.30
N LEU A 5 -3.03 59.12 20.59
CA LEU A 5 -4.42 59.21 20.06
C LEU A 5 -4.52 58.73 18.58
N PHE A 6 -5.45 57.91 18.03
CA PHE A 6 -6.87 57.49 18.26
C PHE A 6 -7.18 56.27 17.32
N LEU A 7 -7.92 55.21 17.71
CA LEU A 7 -9.38 54.92 17.63
C LEU A 7 -10.00 54.53 16.25
N TRP A 8 -10.71 53.37 16.26
CA TRP A 8 -11.90 52.90 15.48
C TRP A 8 -11.71 52.47 14.00
N SER A 9 -12.39 51.44 13.45
CA SER A 9 -13.79 51.01 13.61
C SER A 9 -14.03 49.58 13.07
N CYS A 10 -15.03 48.89 13.64
CA CYS A 10 -15.73 47.75 13.05
C CYS A 10 -17.07 48.24 12.51
N ALA A 11 -17.46 47.80 11.31
CA ALA A 11 -18.85 47.80 10.84
C ALA A 11 -19.00 46.85 9.65
N ALA A 12 -19.86 45.84 9.80
CA ALA A 12 -21.03 45.57 8.96
C ALA A 12 -21.52 44.12 9.14
N GLU A 13 -22.83 43.98 9.20
CA GLU A 13 -23.66 42.77 9.40
C GLU A 13 -23.47 41.68 8.33
N PRO A 14 -24.09 40.50 8.50
CA PRO A 14 -25.33 40.28 7.73
C PRO A 14 -26.46 39.50 8.41
N GLU A 15 -27.62 39.64 7.77
CA GLU A 15 -28.94 38.99 7.94
C GLU A 15 -28.95 37.45 8.00
N VAL A 16 -29.99 36.95 8.66
CA VAL A 16 -30.42 35.55 8.78
C VAL A 16 -31.18 35.09 7.54
N GLN A 17 -30.88 33.89 7.02
CA GLN A 17 -31.89 32.97 6.45
C GLN A 17 -31.56 31.50 6.72
N ASP A 18 -32.59 30.78 7.17
CA ASP A 18 -32.71 29.34 7.43
C ASP A 18 -32.22 28.44 6.29
N GLY A 19 -31.62 27.29 6.63
CA GLY A 19 -31.49 26.18 5.69
C GLY A 19 -30.50 25.07 6.08
N ALA A 20 -31.02 24.03 6.75
CA ALA A 20 -30.55 22.64 6.77
C ALA A 20 -29.18 22.29 7.38
N LEU A 21 -29.24 21.27 8.25
CA LEU A 21 -28.15 20.50 8.87
C LEU A 21 -27.14 19.99 7.81
N PRO A 22 -25.82 19.98 8.07
CA PRO A 22 -24.90 19.14 7.33
C PRO A 22 -24.93 17.71 7.89
N GLU A 23 -25.13 16.75 7.00
CA GLU A 23 -24.93 15.31 7.21
C GLU A 23 -23.45 14.98 7.46
N GLU A 24 -23.24 13.98 8.34
CA GLU A 24 -22.16 12.97 8.47
C GLU A 24 -20.70 13.29 8.00
N PRO A 25 -19.67 12.87 8.77
CA PRO A 25 -18.27 13.19 8.50
C PRO A 25 -17.70 12.40 7.31
N THR A 26 -17.00 13.08 6.41
CA THR A 26 -16.22 12.50 5.32
C THR A 26 -14.83 12.01 5.78
N LEU A 27 -14.39 10.90 5.21
CA LEU A 27 -13.12 10.19 5.42
C LEU A 27 -11.90 11.12 5.26
N GLY A 28 -11.31 11.52 6.39
CA GLY A 28 -10.01 12.17 6.46
C GLY A 28 -8.84 11.17 6.42
N HIS A 29 -8.53 10.64 5.24
CA HIS A 29 -7.18 10.18 4.91
C HIS A 29 -6.95 10.51 3.43
N VAL A 30 -6.50 11.73 3.16
CA VAL A 30 -5.93 12.09 1.86
C VAL A 30 -4.43 11.82 1.98
N GLU A 31 -4.01 10.64 1.54
CA GLU A 31 -2.60 10.46 1.19
C GLU A 31 -2.27 11.41 0.04
N SER A 32 -1.13 12.10 0.13
CA SER A 32 -0.70 13.03 -0.92
C SER A 32 -0.50 12.28 -2.25
N PRO A 33 -0.96 12.84 -3.38
CA PRO A 33 -0.76 12.21 -4.69
C PRO A 33 0.73 12.13 -5.03
N LEU A 34 1.12 11.02 -5.66
CA LEU A 34 2.50 10.72 -6.05
C LEU A 34 3.02 11.71 -7.12
N VAL A 35 2.19 12.00 -8.11
CA VAL A 35 2.42 13.16 -8.99
C VAL A 35 1.95 14.41 -8.24
N ASN A 36 2.85 15.39 -8.07
CA ASN A 36 2.43 16.71 -7.60
C ASN A 36 1.28 17.21 -8.49
N ASN A 37 0.07 17.38 -7.93
CA ASN A 37 -1.12 17.93 -8.62
C ASN A 37 -0.90 19.39 -9.10
N GLY A 38 0.34 19.87 -9.10
CA GLY A 38 0.74 21.26 -9.26
C GLY A 38 0.04 22.12 -8.22
N GLY A 39 -0.51 23.24 -8.69
CA GLY A 39 -1.35 24.12 -7.90
C GLY A 39 -2.86 23.86 -8.02
N PHE A 40 -3.31 22.71 -8.53
CA PHE A 40 -4.74 22.50 -8.83
C PHE A 40 -5.58 22.73 -7.58
N GLU A 41 -5.24 22.10 -6.45
CA GLU A 41 -5.94 22.28 -5.16
C GLU A 41 -5.92 23.71 -4.61
N ASN A 42 -5.03 24.55 -5.13
CA ASN A 42 -4.93 25.97 -4.81
C ASN A 42 -5.63 26.86 -5.86
N GLY A 43 -6.43 26.26 -6.75
CA GLY A 43 -7.11 26.94 -7.84
C GLY A 43 -6.19 27.47 -8.93
N SER A 44 -4.99 26.90 -9.09
CA SER A 44 -3.97 27.37 -10.03
C SER A 44 -3.43 26.23 -10.91
N LEU A 45 -2.79 26.59 -12.03
CA LEU A 45 -1.99 25.66 -12.84
C LEU A 45 -0.48 25.79 -12.54
N THR A 46 -0.11 26.36 -11.38
CA THR A 46 1.29 26.47 -10.96
C THR A 46 1.98 25.10 -11.03
N GLY A 47 3.19 25.03 -11.59
CA GLY A 47 3.89 23.76 -11.82
C GLY A 47 3.52 23.07 -13.14
N TRP A 48 2.53 23.57 -13.88
CA TRP A 48 2.18 23.11 -15.22
C TRP A 48 2.46 24.20 -16.27
N SER A 49 2.83 23.75 -17.47
CA SER A 49 2.98 24.58 -18.66
C SER A 49 1.78 24.38 -19.59
N VAL A 50 1.16 25.49 -19.99
CA VAL A 50 0.06 25.49 -20.96
C VAL A 50 0.59 25.97 -22.32
N ALA A 51 0.30 25.20 -23.38
CA ALA A 51 0.51 25.63 -24.76
C ALA A 51 -0.83 25.79 -25.48
N VAL A 52 -0.96 26.86 -26.25
CA VAL A 52 -2.09 27.13 -27.14
C VAL A 52 -1.70 26.82 -28.58
N ASN A 53 -2.50 25.97 -29.21
CA ASN A 53 -2.26 25.46 -30.56
C ASN A 53 -3.54 25.47 -31.43
N LEU A 54 -3.33 25.24 -32.72
CA LEU A 54 -4.36 24.97 -33.71
C LEU A 54 -4.12 23.58 -34.34
N ASN A 55 -5.19 22.86 -34.67
CA ASN A 55 -5.13 21.53 -35.32
C ASN A 55 -5.72 21.53 -36.75
N GLY A 56 -5.83 22.69 -37.41
CA GLY A 56 -6.55 22.84 -38.69
C GLY A 56 -6.03 22.02 -39.88
N SER A 57 -4.90 21.33 -39.75
CA SER A 57 -4.38 20.39 -40.76
C SER A 57 -4.88 18.95 -40.57
N GLY A 58 -5.65 18.68 -39.51
CA GLY A 58 -6.04 17.33 -39.09
C GLY A 58 -4.85 16.47 -38.65
N LEU A 59 -5.15 15.25 -38.24
CA LEU A 59 -4.16 14.27 -37.79
C LEU A 59 -3.34 13.72 -38.96
N GLY A 60 -2.04 13.55 -38.75
CA GLY A 60 -1.13 12.98 -39.75
C GLY A 60 -1.15 11.46 -39.85
N ALA A 61 -1.49 10.79 -38.75
CA ALA A 61 -1.64 9.34 -38.65
C ALA A 61 -2.68 8.99 -37.57
N ILE A 62 -3.37 7.85 -37.73
CA ILE A 62 -4.37 7.37 -36.76
C ILE A 62 -4.11 5.88 -36.48
N PRO A 63 -3.83 5.50 -35.23
CA PRO A 63 -3.55 6.39 -34.09
C PRO A 63 -2.20 7.13 -34.27
N PRO A 64 -2.02 8.32 -33.65
CA PRO A 64 -0.74 9.01 -33.61
C PRO A 64 0.28 8.22 -32.78
N ALA A 65 1.53 8.11 -33.25
CA ALA A 65 2.61 7.45 -32.54
C ALA A 65 3.41 8.43 -31.66
N SER A 66 3.28 9.74 -31.92
CA SER A 66 4.03 10.81 -31.27
C SER A 66 3.26 12.14 -31.30
N LEU A 67 3.71 13.12 -30.51
CA LEU A 67 3.12 14.48 -30.52
C LEU A 67 3.21 15.16 -31.90
N SER A 68 4.21 14.86 -32.72
CA SER A 68 4.34 15.43 -34.07
C SER A 68 3.25 14.94 -35.03
N ASP A 69 2.69 13.75 -34.80
CA ASP A 69 1.60 13.21 -35.63
C ASP A 69 0.30 13.98 -35.45
N LEU A 70 0.18 14.77 -34.38
CA LEU A 70 -0.95 15.66 -34.13
C LEU A 70 -0.96 16.90 -35.04
N ARG A 71 0.16 17.21 -35.71
CA ARG A 71 0.33 18.35 -36.64
C ARG A 71 -0.16 19.69 -36.07
N LEU A 72 0.09 19.91 -34.79
CA LEU A 72 -0.27 21.15 -34.10
C LEU A 72 0.59 22.32 -34.58
N SER A 73 -0.02 23.46 -34.85
CA SER A 73 0.68 24.73 -35.10
C SER A 73 0.44 25.70 -33.95
N SER A 74 1.42 26.56 -33.66
CA SER A 74 1.28 27.58 -32.62
C SER A 74 0.16 28.57 -32.96
N GLY A 75 -0.74 28.85 -32.02
CA GLY A 75 -1.86 29.78 -32.21
C GLY A 75 -3.09 29.38 -31.39
N GLY A 76 -4.23 30.06 -31.56
CA GLY A 76 -5.46 29.71 -30.86
C GLY A 76 -5.71 30.46 -29.55
N ARG A 77 -6.70 30.01 -28.79
CA ARG A 77 -7.26 30.62 -27.59
C ARG A 77 -6.86 29.85 -26.33
N HIS A 78 -6.44 30.57 -25.29
CA HIS A 78 -6.13 29.99 -24.00
C HIS A 78 -7.42 29.65 -23.23
N LEU A 79 -7.74 28.36 -23.22
CA LEU A 79 -8.98 27.78 -22.68
C LEU A 79 -8.68 26.65 -21.69
N THR A 80 -7.53 26.70 -21.03
CA THR A 80 -7.13 25.72 -20.02
C THR A 80 -7.08 26.41 -18.65
N ALA A 81 -7.72 25.82 -17.63
CA ALA A 81 -7.83 26.42 -16.30
C ALA A 81 -7.98 25.35 -15.21
N ALA A 82 -7.64 25.70 -13.97
CA ALA A 82 -8.10 24.96 -12.78
C ALA A 82 -9.54 25.35 -12.45
N VAL A 83 -10.39 24.39 -12.14
CA VAL A 83 -11.82 24.59 -11.85
C VAL A 83 -12.19 23.93 -10.52
N SER A 84 -12.87 24.68 -9.66
CA SER A 84 -13.33 24.20 -8.36
C SER A 84 -14.68 23.51 -8.47
N GLY A 85 -14.94 22.63 -7.51
CA GLY A 85 -16.25 22.06 -7.25
C GLY A 85 -16.27 21.21 -5.99
N THR A 86 -17.47 20.83 -5.55
CA THR A 86 -17.65 19.82 -4.51
C THR A 86 -17.41 18.44 -5.11
N THR A 87 -16.50 17.67 -4.50
CA THR A 87 -16.07 16.34 -4.97
C THR A 87 -17.29 15.47 -5.33
N GLU A 88 -17.26 14.88 -6.52
CA GLU A 88 -18.28 13.96 -7.05
C GLU A 88 -19.74 14.48 -7.15
N THR A 89 -19.99 15.79 -7.05
CA THR A 89 -21.37 16.33 -7.08
C THR A 89 -21.64 17.33 -8.21
N GLN A 90 -20.63 18.04 -8.72
CA GLN A 90 -20.81 19.03 -9.79
C GLN A 90 -20.68 18.42 -11.20
N ILE A 91 -21.57 18.81 -12.12
CA ILE A 91 -21.60 18.31 -13.51
C ILE A 91 -20.69 19.18 -14.41
N PRO A 92 -19.80 18.58 -15.21
CA PRO A 92 -18.98 19.29 -16.20
C PRO A 92 -19.78 20.14 -17.19
N GLU A 93 -19.24 21.30 -17.54
CA GLU A 93 -19.82 22.14 -18.59
C GLU A 93 -19.85 21.40 -19.94
N GLY A 94 -20.97 21.54 -20.67
CA GLY A 94 -21.22 20.80 -21.91
C GLY A 94 -22.05 19.53 -21.71
N LEU A 95 -22.26 19.11 -20.46
CA LEU A 95 -23.13 17.99 -20.10
C LEU A 95 -24.38 18.46 -19.35
N SER A 96 -25.47 17.73 -19.51
CA SER A 96 -26.75 17.91 -18.83
C SER A 96 -26.78 17.18 -17.49
N SER A 97 -27.82 17.43 -16.68
CA SER A 97 -28.06 16.72 -15.42
C SER A 97 -28.21 15.21 -15.54
N SER A 98 -28.46 14.71 -16.75
CA SER A 98 -28.57 13.28 -17.03
C SER A 98 -27.22 12.56 -17.19
N ALA A 99 -26.12 13.32 -17.36
CA ALA A 99 -24.79 12.73 -17.41
C ALA A 99 -24.37 12.18 -16.03
N THR A 100 -23.53 11.15 -16.00
CA THR A 100 -23.02 10.55 -14.76
C THR A 100 -21.67 11.12 -14.32
N LEU A 101 -20.93 11.77 -15.23
CA LEU A 101 -19.63 12.35 -14.91
C LEU A 101 -19.79 13.53 -13.93
N ARG A 102 -18.93 13.57 -12.91
CA ARG A 102 -18.89 14.61 -11.88
C ARG A 102 -17.46 15.05 -11.64
N TYR A 103 -17.20 16.35 -11.50
CA TYR A 103 -15.88 16.90 -11.17
C TYR A 103 -15.98 17.77 -9.89
N PRO A 104 -14.89 17.98 -9.14
CA PRO A 104 -13.60 17.28 -9.23
C PRO A 104 -13.71 15.81 -8.81
N LYS A 105 -12.75 14.96 -9.23
CA LYS A 105 -12.74 13.54 -8.83
C LYS A 105 -12.07 13.37 -7.47
N TYR A 106 -10.98 14.09 -7.26
CA TYR A 106 -10.22 14.10 -6.02
C TYR A 106 -10.03 15.55 -5.58
N GLY A 107 -9.92 15.79 -4.27
CA GLY A 107 -9.76 17.14 -3.75
C GLY A 107 -10.93 18.08 -4.11
N GLN A 108 -10.62 19.38 -4.19
CA GLN A 108 -11.59 20.45 -4.47
C GLN A 108 -11.45 21.03 -5.87
N TRP A 109 -10.41 20.65 -6.63
CA TRP A 109 -10.09 21.26 -7.92
C TRP A 109 -9.57 20.24 -8.94
N SER A 110 -9.92 20.43 -10.21
CA SER A 110 -9.32 19.69 -11.32
C SER A 110 -8.91 20.66 -12.43
N ALA A 111 -8.00 20.25 -13.32
CA ALA A 111 -7.74 21.02 -14.54
C ALA A 111 -8.73 20.65 -15.64
N VAL A 112 -9.18 21.64 -16.42
CA VAL A 112 -9.89 21.43 -17.68
C VAL A 112 -9.05 21.98 -18.82
N ILE A 113 -8.80 21.16 -19.83
CA ILE A 113 -7.98 21.46 -21.00
C ILE A 113 -8.91 21.72 -22.17
N ASN A 114 -8.68 22.84 -22.87
CA ASN A 114 -9.44 23.25 -24.06
C ASN A 114 -10.96 23.40 -23.80
N ARG A 115 -11.35 23.98 -22.66
CA ARG A 115 -12.73 24.17 -22.21
C ARG A 115 -13.58 24.89 -23.27
N GLY A 116 -14.56 24.19 -23.84
CA GLY A 116 -15.39 24.69 -24.94
C GLY A 116 -14.63 25.06 -26.21
N GLY A 117 -13.38 24.59 -26.38
CA GLY A 117 -12.52 24.96 -27.49
C GLY A 117 -12.92 24.35 -28.82
N ALA A 118 -13.71 25.10 -29.60
CA ALA A 118 -14.07 24.82 -30.98
C ALA A 118 -13.16 25.56 -31.99
N ASP A 119 -13.48 25.48 -33.28
CA ASP A 119 -12.75 26.18 -34.36
C ASP A 119 -11.29 25.76 -34.41
N TYR A 120 -11.04 24.45 -34.55
CA TYR A 120 -9.69 23.85 -34.64
C TYR A 120 -8.74 24.25 -33.50
N ASN A 121 -9.28 24.73 -32.37
CA ASN A 121 -8.51 25.09 -31.19
C ASN A 121 -8.01 23.82 -30.47
N ALA A 122 -6.75 23.81 -30.05
CA ALA A 122 -6.17 22.74 -29.27
C ALA A 122 -5.26 23.30 -28.19
N ASN A 123 -5.43 22.85 -26.95
CA ASN A 123 -4.52 23.23 -25.87
C ASN A 123 -3.76 22.01 -25.38
N SER A 124 -2.54 22.23 -24.92
CA SER A 124 -1.71 21.21 -24.27
C SER A 124 -1.42 21.64 -22.84
N LEU A 125 -1.51 20.69 -21.91
CA LEU A 125 -1.11 20.85 -20.52
C LEU A 125 0.05 19.89 -20.26
N ARG A 126 1.18 20.41 -19.75
CA ARG A 126 2.43 19.66 -19.59
C ARG A 126 3.05 19.90 -18.22
N GLN A 127 3.53 18.85 -17.58
CA GLN A 127 4.33 18.94 -16.36
C GLN A 127 5.52 18.00 -16.45
N ALA A 128 6.67 18.48 -15.98
CA ALA A 128 7.84 17.66 -15.73
C ALA A 128 8.07 17.55 -14.22
N PHE A 129 8.41 16.36 -13.74
CA PHE A 129 8.69 16.09 -12.33
C PHE A 129 9.72 14.97 -12.18
N SER A 130 10.35 14.89 -11.01
CA SER A 130 11.31 13.85 -10.67
C SER A 130 10.62 12.75 -9.87
N ILE A 131 10.96 11.49 -10.13
CA ILE A 131 10.55 10.39 -9.26
C ILE A 131 11.31 10.46 -7.94
N THR A 132 10.59 10.29 -6.84
CA THR A 132 11.06 10.29 -5.45
C THR A 132 10.60 9.03 -4.72
N ASN A 133 11.12 8.78 -3.51
CA ASN A 133 10.68 7.64 -2.70
C ASN A 133 9.18 7.66 -2.35
N ALA A 134 8.55 8.84 -2.35
CA ALA A 134 7.11 8.94 -2.18
C ALA A 134 6.37 8.17 -3.29
N ASP A 135 6.92 8.13 -4.51
CA ASP A 135 6.31 7.50 -5.67
C ASP A 135 6.32 5.96 -5.65
N ILE A 136 6.85 5.35 -4.59
CA ILE A 136 6.84 3.90 -4.38
C ILE A 136 5.47 3.49 -3.83
N ASP A 137 4.78 2.57 -4.51
CA ASP A 137 3.56 1.97 -3.99
C ASP A 137 3.91 1.06 -2.79
N PRO A 138 3.39 1.34 -1.58
CA PRO A 138 3.66 0.51 -0.41
C PRO A 138 3.08 -0.91 -0.55
N ALA A 139 2.16 -1.15 -1.49
CA ALA A 139 1.55 -2.46 -1.71
C ALA A 139 2.45 -3.42 -2.51
N ASP A 140 3.28 -2.91 -3.42
CA ASP A 140 4.12 -3.76 -4.29
C ASP A 140 5.59 -3.33 -4.39
N GLY A 141 5.98 -2.23 -3.74
CA GLY A 141 7.35 -1.74 -3.67
C GLY A 141 7.88 -1.15 -4.98
N LYS A 142 7.04 -0.91 -6.00
CA LYS A 142 7.45 -0.37 -7.30
C LYS A 142 7.14 1.12 -7.41
N VAL A 143 7.80 1.79 -8.34
CA VAL A 143 7.48 3.20 -8.68
C VAL A 143 6.22 3.27 -9.53
N HIS A 144 5.26 4.10 -9.12
CA HIS A 144 3.99 4.32 -9.79
C HIS A 144 3.82 5.78 -10.21
N ILE A 145 3.21 6.02 -11.37
CA ILE A 145 2.77 7.36 -11.82
C ILE A 145 1.25 7.34 -11.98
N ARG A 146 0.57 8.21 -11.25
CA ARG A 146 -0.89 8.18 -11.07
C ARG A 146 -1.57 9.48 -11.47
N PHE A 147 -2.50 9.40 -12.42
CA PHE A 147 -3.36 10.53 -12.81
C PHE A 147 -4.68 10.03 -13.39
N THR A 148 -5.66 10.91 -13.55
CA THR A 148 -6.96 10.57 -14.12
C THR A 148 -7.39 11.61 -15.16
N LEU A 149 -8.17 11.20 -16.16
CA LEU A 149 -8.74 12.11 -17.15
C LEU A 149 -10.19 11.77 -17.51
N ALA A 150 -10.98 12.77 -17.87
CA ALA A 150 -12.34 12.60 -18.38
C ALA A 150 -12.56 13.46 -19.64
N PRO A 151 -12.49 12.87 -20.85
CA PRO A 151 -12.78 13.56 -22.10
C PRO A 151 -14.28 13.83 -22.28
N ILE A 152 -14.58 14.99 -22.86
CA ILE A 152 -15.92 15.41 -23.28
C ILE A 152 -15.78 16.00 -24.68
N LEU A 153 -16.28 15.27 -25.68
CA LEU A 153 -16.09 15.55 -27.09
C LEU A 153 -17.43 15.59 -27.82
N GLU A 154 -17.65 16.61 -28.64
CA GLU A 154 -18.78 16.60 -29.57
C GLU A 154 -18.60 15.53 -30.65
N ASN A 155 -19.71 14.99 -31.16
CA ASN A 155 -19.70 14.00 -32.24
C ASN A 155 -20.30 14.56 -33.53
N PRO A 156 -19.49 15.23 -34.38
CA PRO A 156 -19.94 15.71 -35.68
C PRO A 156 -20.08 14.63 -36.76
N GLY A 157 -19.63 13.39 -36.52
CA GLY A 157 -19.71 12.30 -37.50
C GLY A 157 -18.80 12.48 -38.73
N HIS A 158 -17.70 13.22 -38.58
CA HIS A 158 -16.64 13.34 -39.57
C HIS A 158 -15.70 12.12 -39.60
N ASP A 159 -14.81 12.11 -40.60
CA ASP A 159 -13.71 11.17 -40.65
C ASP A 159 -12.80 11.30 -39.42
N ALA A 160 -12.23 10.18 -39.00
CA ALA A 160 -11.42 10.07 -37.79
C ALA A 160 -10.27 11.09 -37.69
N SER A 161 -9.71 11.53 -38.83
CA SER A 161 -8.57 12.46 -38.89
C SER A 161 -8.91 13.90 -38.53
N ILE A 162 -10.20 14.25 -38.52
CA ILE A 162 -10.66 15.62 -38.32
C ILE A 162 -11.66 15.74 -37.15
N GLN A 163 -12.10 14.65 -36.56
CA GLN A 163 -12.92 14.61 -35.34
C GLN A 163 -12.24 15.33 -34.15
N PRO A 164 -12.99 15.87 -33.17
CA PRO A 164 -12.43 16.25 -31.87
C PRO A 164 -11.74 15.05 -31.21
N TYR A 165 -10.64 15.30 -30.48
CA TYR A 165 -9.82 14.24 -29.91
C TYR A 165 -9.10 14.66 -28.63
N TYR A 166 -8.58 13.66 -27.91
CA TYR A 166 -7.55 13.84 -26.90
C TYR A 166 -6.35 12.94 -27.15
N TYR A 167 -5.19 13.38 -26.67
CA TYR A 167 -3.94 12.64 -26.69
C TYR A 167 -3.20 12.84 -25.37
N VAL A 168 -2.82 11.75 -24.71
CA VAL A 168 -1.96 11.79 -23.51
C VAL A 168 -0.71 10.97 -23.76
N VAL A 169 0.43 11.52 -23.36
CA VAL A 169 1.71 10.83 -23.39
C VAL A 169 2.46 11.06 -22.09
N LEU A 170 3.04 9.99 -21.57
CA LEU A 170 3.93 9.98 -20.43
C LEU A 170 5.30 9.50 -20.91
N ARG A 171 6.35 10.27 -20.63
CA ARG A 171 7.71 9.96 -21.07
C ARG A 171 8.68 10.04 -19.92
N ASN A 172 9.52 9.02 -19.81
CA ASN A 172 10.76 9.09 -19.06
C ASN A 172 11.79 9.83 -19.93
N VAL A 173 12.03 11.09 -19.58
CA VAL A 173 12.95 11.98 -20.29
C VAL A 173 14.39 11.54 -20.03
N SER A 174 14.72 11.12 -18.80
CA SER A 174 16.05 10.61 -18.44
C SER A 174 16.47 9.40 -19.28
N LYS A 175 15.54 8.46 -19.50
CA LYS A 175 15.79 7.21 -20.24
C LYS A 175 15.36 7.26 -21.71
N ASN A 176 14.92 8.42 -22.20
CA ASN A 176 14.40 8.60 -23.56
C ASN A 176 13.30 7.58 -23.93
N LYS A 177 12.42 7.23 -22.98
CA LYS A 177 11.46 6.13 -23.11
C LYS A 177 10.03 6.62 -22.94
N GLN A 178 9.13 6.29 -23.87
CA GLN A 178 7.70 6.52 -23.70
C GLN A 178 7.12 5.44 -22.77
N LEU A 179 6.50 5.86 -21.66
CA LEU A 179 5.91 4.96 -20.66
C LEU A 179 4.43 4.70 -20.92
N LEU A 180 3.72 5.71 -21.44
CA LEU A 180 2.30 5.61 -21.80
C LEU A 180 2.03 6.50 -23.02
N SER A 181 1.18 6.03 -23.93
CA SER A 181 0.51 6.87 -24.92
C SER A 181 -0.93 6.39 -25.10
N LYS A 182 -1.88 7.33 -25.02
CA LYS A 182 -3.29 7.06 -25.24
C LYS A 182 -3.88 8.15 -26.12
N PHE A 183 -4.69 7.72 -27.07
CA PHE A 183 -5.37 8.57 -28.02
C PHE A 183 -6.80 8.09 -28.19
N ALA A 184 -7.74 9.03 -28.24
CA ALA A 184 -9.02 8.76 -28.84
C ALA A 184 -9.65 9.99 -29.50
N TYR A 185 -10.37 9.76 -30.58
CA TYR A 185 -11.28 10.72 -31.18
C TYR A 185 -12.73 10.41 -30.83
N SER A 186 -13.59 11.40 -30.98
CA SER A 186 -15.02 11.26 -30.72
C SER A 186 -15.65 10.18 -31.59
N ASN A 187 -16.43 9.29 -30.96
CA ASN A 187 -17.05 8.11 -31.56
C ASN A 187 -16.07 7.03 -32.07
N GLN A 188 -14.81 7.03 -31.60
CA GLN A 188 -13.87 5.94 -31.89
C GLN A 188 -14.39 4.59 -31.34
N PRO A 189 -14.44 3.53 -32.17
CA PRO A 189 -14.81 2.19 -31.73
C PRO A 189 -13.90 1.67 -30.60
N GLY A 190 -14.48 0.98 -29.62
CA GLY A 190 -13.75 0.40 -28.49
C GLY A 190 -13.43 1.37 -27.36
N VAL A 191 -13.79 2.65 -27.48
CA VAL A 191 -13.76 3.62 -26.38
C VAL A 191 -15.14 3.62 -25.71
N PRO A 192 -15.24 3.57 -24.37
CA PRO A 192 -16.51 3.48 -23.66
C PRO A 192 -17.24 4.84 -23.62
N TRP A 193 -17.56 5.38 -24.80
CA TRP A 193 -18.30 6.62 -24.93
C TRP A 193 -19.70 6.46 -24.33
N LYS A 194 -20.03 7.35 -23.39
CA LYS A 194 -21.40 7.64 -22.98
C LYS A 194 -21.90 8.80 -23.82
N THR A 195 -23.16 8.73 -24.22
CA THR A 195 -23.84 9.83 -24.89
C THR A 195 -24.73 10.52 -23.88
N ASP A 196 -24.57 11.83 -23.73
CA ASP A 196 -25.56 12.63 -23.02
C ASP A 196 -26.82 12.73 -23.88
N PRO A 197 -27.96 12.17 -23.45
CA PRO A 197 -29.18 12.14 -24.25
C PRO A 197 -29.76 13.54 -24.54
N ALA A 198 -29.42 14.56 -23.75
CA ALA A 198 -29.93 15.91 -23.95
C ALA A 198 -29.09 16.73 -24.95
N THR A 199 -27.77 16.52 -24.98
CA THR A 199 -26.84 17.33 -25.79
C THR A 199 -26.24 16.56 -26.96
N GLY A 200 -26.29 15.23 -26.96
CA GLY A 200 -25.62 14.37 -27.94
C GLY A 200 -24.09 14.32 -27.80
N VAL A 201 -23.54 15.03 -26.81
CA VAL A 201 -22.10 15.07 -26.52
C VAL A 201 -21.63 13.72 -26.00
N LEU A 202 -20.46 13.29 -26.46
CA LEU A 202 -19.83 12.07 -25.99
C LEU A 202 -18.87 12.38 -24.85
N TYR A 203 -18.93 11.58 -23.79
CA TYR A 203 -18.01 11.68 -22.68
C TYR A 203 -17.63 10.30 -22.18
N THR A 204 -16.57 10.21 -21.39
CA THR A 204 -16.37 9.03 -20.53
C THR A 204 -16.46 9.46 -19.07
N ASP A 205 -16.72 8.52 -18.16
CA ASP A 205 -16.39 8.78 -16.76
C ASP A 205 -14.87 8.98 -16.61
N TRP A 206 -14.43 9.34 -15.41
CA TRP A 206 -13.01 9.44 -15.08
C TRP A 206 -12.27 8.14 -15.38
N GLN A 207 -11.28 8.23 -16.26
CA GLN A 207 -10.33 7.19 -16.60
C GLN A 207 -9.11 7.35 -15.72
N ILE A 208 -8.88 6.39 -14.85
CA ILE A 208 -7.75 6.38 -13.92
C ILE A 208 -6.57 5.66 -14.57
N PHE A 209 -5.39 6.26 -14.51
CA PHE A 209 -4.14 5.74 -15.02
C PHE A 209 -3.17 5.52 -13.87
N ASP A 210 -2.65 4.29 -13.76
CA ASP A 210 -1.58 3.92 -12.85
C ASP A 210 -0.47 3.21 -13.64
N VAL A 211 0.69 3.84 -13.75
CA VAL A 211 1.78 3.42 -14.64
C VAL A 211 2.99 2.98 -13.81
N ALA A 212 3.26 1.67 -13.80
CA ALA A 212 4.35 1.03 -13.04
C ALA A 212 5.15 0.03 -13.92
N PRO A 213 6.00 0.52 -14.84
CA PRO A 213 6.66 -0.31 -15.85
C PRO A 213 7.91 -1.06 -15.34
N GLY A 214 8.17 -1.04 -14.03
CA GLY A 214 9.34 -1.64 -13.38
C GLY A 214 10.64 -0.83 -13.57
N SER A 215 11.66 -1.19 -12.80
CA SER A 215 12.92 -0.43 -12.66
C SER A 215 13.64 -0.17 -13.99
N ALA A 216 13.67 -1.17 -14.88
CA ALA A 216 14.27 -1.04 -16.22
C ALA A 216 13.67 0.09 -17.08
N ALA A 217 12.48 0.59 -16.75
CA ALA A 217 11.80 1.66 -17.48
C ALA A 217 11.55 2.93 -16.64
N LEU A 218 11.49 2.81 -15.32
CA LEU A 218 11.14 3.87 -14.38
C LEU A 218 11.75 3.58 -13.00
N ASP A 219 12.67 4.44 -12.56
CA ASP A 219 13.35 4.36 -11.26
C ASP A 219 13.27 5.68 -10.48
N ILE A 220 13.57 5.61 -9.19
CA ILE A 220 13.79 6.80 -8.34
C ILE A 220 14.86 7.70 -8.98
N GLY A 221 14.58 9.00 -9.04
CA GLY A 221 15.45 10.01 -9.64
C GLY A 221 15.23 10.26 -11.14
N ASP A 222 14.45 9.42 -11.84
CA ASP A 222 14.13 9.66 -13.25
C ASP A 222 13.30 10.95 -13.43
N GLN A 223 13.57 11.69 -14.52
CA GLN A 223 12.79 12.85 -14.93
C GLN A 223 11.66 12.42 -15.84
N ILE A 224 10.43 12.69 -15.43
CA ILE A 224 9.21 12.30 -16.12
C ILE A 224 8.51 13.53 -16.66
N GLU A 225 7.89 13.37 -17.82
CA GLU A 225 7.05 14.37 -18.44
C GLU A 225 5.68 13.80 -18.81
N LEU A 226 4.63 14.38 -18.24
CA LEU A 226 3.23 14.13 -18.60
C LEU A 226 2.75 15.26 -19.52
N THR A 227 2.21 14.91 -20.69
CA THR A 227 1.57 15.84 -21.61
C THR A 227 0.17 15.36 -21.97
N VAL A 228 -0.83 16.22 -21.77
CA VAL A 228 -2.22 15.98 -22.19
C VAL A 228 -2.62 17.04 -23.19
N VAL A 229 -3.22 16.63 -24.31
CA VAL A 229 -3.72 17.48 -25.38
C VAL A 229 -5.21 17.25 -25.53
N ALA A 230 -5.98 18.32 -25.59
CA ALA A 230 -7.40 18.30 -25.95
C ALA A 230 -7.61 19.22 -27.15
N ALA A 231 -8.33 18.74 -28.16
CA ALA A 231 -8.52 19.46 -29.41
C ALA A 231 -9.97 19.39 -29.89
N GLY A 232 -10.47 20.52 -30.38
CA GLY A 232 -11.69 20.61 -31.18
C GLY A 232 -11.53 19.96 -32.55
N CYS A 233 -12.59 19.98 -33.34
CA CYS A 233 -12.57 19.46 -34.70
C CYS A 233 -11.68 20.30 -35.62
N ALA A 234 -10.89 19.63 -36.49
CA ALA A 234 -10.03 20.30 -37.46
C ALA A 234 -10.82 21.03 -38.56
N ALA A 235 -12.08 20.65 -38.82
CA ALA A 235 -12.99 21.37 -39.71
C ALA A 235 -13.60 22.62 -39.05
N GLY A 236 -13.39 22.81 -37.75
CA GLY A 236 -13.96 23.91 -36.96
C GLY A 236 -15.36 23.62 -36.43
N GLY A 237 -15.96 24.58 -35.70
CA GLY A 237 -17.34 24.50 -35.21
C GLY A 237 -17.60 23.55 -34.03
N HIS A 238 -16.80 22.49 -33.85
CA HIS A 238 -17.03 21.49 -32.80
C HIS A 238 -15.92 21.41 -31.76
N TYR A 239 -16.28 21.33 -30.47
CA TYR A 239 -15.31 21.35 -29.38
C TYR A 239 -14.92 19.96 -28.87
N GLY A 240 -13.75 19.91 -28.23
CA GLY A 240 -13.26 18.76 -27.49
C GLY A 240 -12.45 19.23 -26.29
N GLN A 241 -12.84 18.81 -25.10
CA GLN A 241 -12.20 19.19 -23.84
C GLN A 241 -11.90 17.96 -22.98
N VAL A 242 -10.93 18.08 -22.07
CA VAL A 242 -10.51 17.00 -21.19
C VAL A 242 -10.32 17.54 -19.78
N TYR A 243 -10.94 16.89 -18.80
CA TYR A 243 -10.65 17.13 -17.39
C TYR A 243 -9.48 16.23 -16.96
N VAL A 244 -8.58 16.75 -16.12
CA VAL A 244 -7.43 16.03 -15.57
C VAL A 244 -7.35 16.28 -14.07
N ASP A 245 -7.06 15.22 -13.33
CA ASP A 245 -6.88 15.24 -11.88
C ASP A 245 -5.80 14.21 -11.47
N SER A 246 -5.38 14.18 -10.21
CA SER A 246 -4.41 13.20 -9.67
C SER A 246 -4.88 12.59 -8.36
N PHE A 247 -4.25 11.49 -7.92
CA PHE A 247 -4.68 10.72 -6.74
C PHE A 247 -3.51 10.03 -6.01
N GLY A 248 -3.74 9.67 -4.74
CA GLY A 248 -2.79 8.96 -3.85
C GLY A 248 -2.74 7.43 -4.07
N ALA A 249 -2.18 6.66 -3.13
CA ALA A 249 -2.01 5.21 -3.29
C ALA A 249 -3.28 4.38 -3.03
N PHE A 250 -4.28 4.96 -2.36
CA PHE A 250 -5.55 4.28 -2.12
C PHE A 250 -6.54 4.42 -3.29
N LEU A 251 -7.03 3.29 -3.81
CA LEU A 251 -8.04 3.20 -4.87
C LEU A 251 -9.39 2.68 -4.32
N PRO A 252 -10.39 3.54 -4.12
CA PRO A 252 -11.73 3.10 -3.71
C PRO A 252 -12.52 2.53 -4.91
N GLY A 253 -12.76 1.22 -4.95
CA GLY A 253 -13.71 0.61 -5.91
C GLY A 253 -13.33 -0.76 -6.49
N LEU A 254 -14.09 -1.21 -7.49
CA LEU A 254 -13.83 -2.43 -8.27
C LEU A 254 -12.64 -2.21 -9.19
N SER A 255 -11.71 -3.15 -9.31
CA SER A 255 -10.51 -3.09 -10.13
C SER A 255 -10.22 -4.40 -10.85
N ILE A 256 -9.48 -4.34 -11.96
CA ILE A 256 -8.87 -5.51 -12.61
C ILE A 256 -7.41 -5.21 -12.92
N ALA A 257 -6.48 -6.11 -12.61
CA ALA A 257 -5.08 -6.00 -12.99
C ALA A 257 -4.64 -7.28 -13.70
N ALA A 258 -3.69 -7.18 -14.62
CA ALA A 258 -3.12 -8.32 -15.33
C ALA A 258 -1.63 -8.47 -15.03
N SER A 259 -1.13 -9.70 -15.02
CA SER A 259 0.29 -10.03 -14.98
C SER A 259 0.63 -11.12 -16.00
N ALA A 260 1.85 -11.11 -16.53
CA ALA A 260 2.42 -12.15 -17.39
C ALA A 260 3.96 -12.03 -17.42
N PRO A 261 4.68 -13.06 -17.92
CA PRO A 261 6.14 -13.02 -18.06
C PRO A 261 6.65 -11.79 -18.85
N ALA A 262 7.73 -11.19 -18.38
CA ALA A 262 8.37 -10.04 -19.03
C ALA A 262 9.04 -10.40 -20.37
N GLN A 263 9.44 -11.66 -20.57
CA GLN A 263 9.89 -12.19 -21.85
C GLN A 263 9.34 -13.60 -22.12
N ALA A 264 9.18 -13.94 -23.40
CA ALA A 264 8.78 -15.28 -23.84
C ALA A 264 9.37 -15.62 -25.22
N ASN A 265 9.66 -16.90 -25.46
CA ASN A 265 10.15 -17.34 -26.76
C ASN A 265 9.04 -17.25 -27.83
N ALA A 266 9.42 -16.87 -29.05
CA ALA A 266 8.54 -17.02 -30.20
C ALA A 266 8.11 -18.49 -30.35
N GLY A 267 6.81 -18.73 -30.58
CA GLY A 267 6.26 -20.08 -30.68
C GLY A 267 5.92 -20.75 -29.35
N SER A 268 6.15 -20.11 -28.20
CA SER A 268 5.75 -20.63 -26.87
C SER A 268 4.32 -20.22 -26.48
N ASN A 269 3.80 -20.78 -25.38
CA ASN A 269 2.54 -20.32 -24.78
C ASN A 269 2.84 -19.20 -23.78
N LEU A 270 1.99 -18.17 -23.77
CA LEU A 270 2.03 -17.05 -22.83
C LEU A 270 0.74 -17.05 -22.01
N THR A 271 0.84 -17.02 -20.69
CA THR A 271 -0.32 -16.99 -19.79
C THR A 271 -0.40 -15.62 -19.11
N TYR A 272 -1.57 -14.99 -19.23
CA TYR A 272 -1.96 -13.81 -18.48
C TYR A 272 -2.78 -14.22 -17.26
N THR A 273 -2.44 -13.70 -16.09
CA THR A 273 -3.25 -13.82 -14.88
C THR A 273 -3.96 -12.49 -14.63
N TYR A 274 -5.29 -12.52 -14.52
CA TYR A 274 -6.11 -11.37 -14.19
C TYR A 274 -6.59 -11.47 -12.75
N LEU A 275 -6.37 -10.42 -11.96
CA LEU A 275 -6.89 -10.24 -10.61
C LEU A 275 -7.97 -9.16 -10.63
N VAL A 276 -9.18 -9.51 -10.22
CA VAL A 276 -10.29 -8.59 -10.05
C VAL A 276 -10.56 -8.41 -8.56
N LYS A 277 -10.56 -7.17 -8.05
CA LYS A 277 -10.74 -6.88 -6.62
C LYS A 277 -11.80 -5.79 -6.44
N ASN A 278 -12.67 -5.91 -5.44
CA ASN A 278 -13.54 -4.81 -5.04
C ASN A 278 -13.06 -4.23 -3.71
N SER A 279 -12.33 -3.11 -3.77
CA SER A 279 -11.86 -2.36 -2.59
C SER A 279 -12.86 -1.30 -2.12
N GLY A 280 -14.06 -1.25 -2.72
CA GLY A 280 -15.13 -0.33 -2.31
C GLY A 280 -15.97 -0.88 -1.14
N THR A 281 -16.77 -0.01 -0.54
CA THR A 281 -17.68 -0.35 0.58
C THR A 281 -19.00 -1.00 0.11
N GLY A 282 -19.33 -0.90 -1.19
CA GLY A 282 -20.52 -1.48 -1.81
C GLY A 282 -20.23 -2.68 -2.73
N SER A 283 -21.22 -3.55 -2.94
CA SER A 283 -21.08 -4.70 -3.85
C SER A 283 -21.07 -4.28 -5.33
N ALA A 284 -20.15 -4.84 -6.11
CA ALA A 284 -20.09 -4.64 -7.55
C ALA A 284 -20.90 -5.73 -8.26
N ASN A 285 -22.02 -5.36 -8.90
CA ASN A 285 -22.94 -6.31 -9.52
C ASN A 285 -22.72 -6.42 -11.04
N ASN A 286 -22.92 -7.63 -11.59
CA ASN A 286 -22.78 -7.93 -13.01
C ASN A 286 -21.41 -7.49 -13.56
N VAL A 287 -20.36 -7.97 -12.90
CA VAL A 287 -18.97 -7.68 -13.24
C VAL A 287 -18.59 -8.45 -14.51
N ILE A 288 -18.26 -7.76 -15.58
CA ILE A 288 -17.90 -8.36 -16.87
C ILE A 288 -16.51 -7.90 -17.27
N ALA A 289 -15.58 -8.85 -17.43
CA ALA A 289 -14.25 -8.63 -17.97
C ALA A 289 -14.20 -9.00 -19.45
N VAL A 290 -13.64 -8.14 -20.30
CA VAL A 290 -13.48 -8.37 -21.74
C VAL A 290 -12.01 -8.25 -22.10
N GLN A 291 -11.45 -9.24 -22.79
CA GLN A 291 -10.06 -9.25 -23.23
C GLN A 291 -9.94 -9.62 -24.72
N PRO A 292 -9.65 -8.65 -25.61
CA PRO A 292 -9.20 -8.92 -26.96
C PRO A 292 -7.82 -9.59 -26.93
N LEU A 293 -7.62 -10.66 -27.71
CA LEU A 293 -6.34 -11.35 -27.75
C LEU A 293 -5.24 -10.45 -28.32
N PRO A 294 -4.03 -10.45 -27.73
CA PRO A 294 -2.89 -9.69 -28.24
C PRO A 294 -2.59 -9.99 -29.72
N ALA A 295 -2.10 -8.98 -30.44
CA ALA A 295 -1.56 -9.18 -31.79
C ALA A 295 -0.43 -10.24 -31.78
N ASN A 296 -0.30 -10.99 -32.88
CA ASN A 296 0.64 -12.11 -33.02
C ASN A 296 0.43 -13.27 -32.04
N THR A 297 -0.78 -13.39 -31.47
CA THR A 297 -1.15 -14.53 -30.62
C THR A 297 -2.44 -15.21 -31.07
N THR A 298 -2.65 -16.45 -30.63
CA THR A 298 -3.91 -17.21 -30.84
C THR A 298 -4.38 -17.85 -29.54
N PHE A 299 -5.68 -18.08 -29.39
CA PHE A 299 -6.27 -18.63 -28.17
C PHE A 299 -5.76 -20.06 -27.89
N VAL A 300 -5.36 -20.36 -26.65
CA VAL A 300 -5.02 -21.73 -26.22
C VAL A 300 -6.00 -22.24 -25.18
N GLY A 301 -6.29 -21.46 -24.15
CA GLY A 301 -7.16 -21.89 -23.06
C GLY A 301 -7.48 -20.77 -22.08
N LEU A 302 -8.51 -21.02 -21.26
CA LEU A 302 -8.97 -20.11 -20.23
C LEU A 302 -9.33 -20.93 -18.98
N SER A 303 -8.83 -20.50 -17.83
CA SER A 303 -9.23 -20.98 -16.51
C SER A 303 -9.88 -19.84 -15.75
N ALA A 304 -11.20 -19.89 -15.57
CA ALA A 304 -11.96 -18.83 -14.90
C ALA A 304 -13.00 -19.45 -13.94
N PRO A 305 -12.57 -19.88 -12.74
CA PRO A 305 -13.46 -20.55 -11.79
C PRO A 305 -14.64 -19.67 -11.39
N GLY A 306 -15.86 -20.20 -11.48
CA GLY A 306 -17.09 -19.47 -11.09
C GLY A 306 -17.55 -18.39 -12.09
N ALA A 307 -16.81 -18.16 -13.18
CA ALA A 307 -17.17 -17.23 -14.23
C ALA A 307 -17.91 -17.92 -15.38
N VAL A 308 -18.82 -17.20 -16.03
CA VAL A 308 -19.42 -17.62 -17.30
C VAL A 308 -18.74 -16.86 -18.43
N CYS A 309 -17.95 -17.57 -19.25
CA CYS A 309 -17.15 -16.95 -20.30
C CYS A 309 -17.50 -17.41 -21.72
N THR A 310 -17.33 -16.51 -22.68
CA THR A 310 -17.30 -16.80 -24.12
C THR A 310 -15.87 -16.68 -24.63
N THR A 311 -15.38 -17.68 -25.37
CA THR A 311 -14.01 -17.73 -25.88
C THR A 311 -13.96 -17.92 -27.39
N PRO A 312 -12.87 -17.50 -28.06
CA PRO A 312 -12.56 -17.95 -29.42
C PRO A 312 -12.31 -19.46 -29.48
N ALA A 313 -12.31 -20.05 -30.67
CA ALA A 313 -11.83 -21.41 -30.88
C ALA A 313 -10.31 -21.51 -30.63
N VAL A 314 -9.83 -22.65 -30.14
CA VAL A 314 -8.39 -22.88 -29.95
C VAL A 314 -7.66 -22.70 -31.29
N GLY A 315 -6.59 -21.91 -31.28
CA GLY A 315 -5.82 -21.53 -32.46
C GLY A 315 -6.37 -20.34 -33.25
N ALA A 316 -7.49 -19.74 -32.84
CA ALA A 316 -8.04 -18.54 -33.47
C ALA A 316 -7.68 -17.25 -32.71
N ALA A 317 -7.64 -16.12 -33.41
CA ALA A 317 -7.71 -14.80 -32.81
C ALA A 317 -9.16 -14.48 -32.39
N GLY A 318 -9.37 -13.47 -31.55
CA GLY A 318 -10.70 -13.04 -31.12
C GLY A 318 -10.70 -12.39 -29.74
N THR A 319 -11.86 -12.40 -29.08
CA THR A 319 -12.06 -11.76 -27.78
C THR A 319 -12.59 -12.77 -26.78
N VAL A 320 -12.03 -12.78 -25.57
CA VAL A 320 -12.58 -13.48 -24.42
C VAL A 320 -13.47 -12.53 -23.65
N THR A 321 -14.64 -12.97 -23.21
CA THR A 321 -15.53 -12.18 -22.34
C THR A 321 -15.99 -13.06 -21.20
N CYS A 322 -15.81 -12.61 -19.96
CA CYS A 322 -16.14 -13.35 -18.76
C CYS A 322 -17.07 -12.53 -17.87
N ASN A 323 -18.26 -13.07 -17.59
CA ASN A 323 -19.13 -12.56 -16.54
C ASN A 323 -18.75 -13.23 -15.21
N LEU A 324 -18.27 -12.41 -14.27
CA LEU A 324 -17.80 -12.78 -12.94
C LEU A 324 -18.92 -12.68 -11.88
N GLY A 325 -20.13 -12.27 -12.25
CA GLY A 325 -21.27 -12.16 -11.34
C GLY A 325 -21.15 -10.95 -10.41
N THR A 326 -21.30 -11.17 -9.11
CA THR A 326 -21.19 -10.13 -8.08
C THR A 326 -19.88 -10.27 -7.32
N VAL A 327 -19.11 -9.18 -7.21
CA VAL A 327 -17.89 -9.10 -6.41
C VAL A 327 -18.19 -8.23 -5.18
N ASN A 328 -18.28 -8.86 -4.01
CA ASN A 328 -18.61 -8.21 -2.74
C ASN A 328 -17.45 -7.30 -2.24
N PRO A 329 -17.71 -6.34 -1.34
CA PRO A 329 -16.66 -5.53 -0.71
C PRO A 329 -15.52 -6.40 -0.17
N THR A 330 -14.28 -5.95 -0.36
CA THR A 330 -13.01 -6.61 -0.02
C THR A 330 -12.74 -7.95 -0.71
N ALA A 331 -13.68 -8.48 -1.51
CA ALA A 331 -13.50 -9.73 -2.22
C ALA A 331 -12.59 -9.57 -3.45
N SER A 332 -11.87 -10.63 -3.78
CA SER A 332 -11.11 -10.75 -5.03
C SER A 332 -11.46 -12.04 -5.76
N THR A 333 -11.28 -12.04 -7.08
CA THR A 333 -11.39 -13.21 -7.94
C THR A 333 -10.30 -13.17 -8.99
N THR A 334 -9.84 -14.34 -9.44
CA THR A 334 -8.79 -14.43 -10.47
C THR A 334 -9.24 -15.29 -11.65
N PHE A 335 -8.70 -15.00 -12.83
CA PHE A 335 -8.81 -15.89 -13.99
C PHE A 335 -7.52 -15.85 -14.83
N GLN A 336 -7.20 -16.94 -15.51
CA GLN A 336 -6.00 -17.09 -16.33
C GLN A 336 -6.34 -17.34 -17.79
N LEU A 337 -5.72 -16.56 -18.68
CA LEU A 337 -5.85 -16.66 -20.13
C LEU A 337 -4.52 -17.10 -20.74
N THR A 338 -4.49 -18.25 -21.40
CA THR A 338 -3.32 -18.74 -22.14
C THR A 338 -3.49 -18.50 -23.64
N VAL A 339 -2.45 -17.93 -24.24
CA VAL A 339 -2.35 -17.65 -25.68
C VAL A 339 -1.08 -18.28 -26.26
N LYS A 340 -1.07 -18.57 -27.56
CA LYS A 340 0.09 -19.06 -28.30
C LYS A 340 0.75 -17.91 -29.03
N ILE A 341 2.03 -17.64 -28.76
CA ILE A 341 2.81 -16.66 -29.52
C ILE A 341 3.16 -17.26 -30.89
N ALA A 342 2.99 -16.50 -31.97
CA ALA A 342 3.39 -16.94 -33.31
C ALA A 342 4.90 -17.23 -33.35
N ALA A 343 5.32 -18.32 -34.02
CA ALA A 343 6.74 -18.70 -34.15
C ALA A 343 7.59 -17.64 -34.88
N SER A 344 6.96 -16.79 -35.67
CA SER A 344 7.61 -15.68 -36.39
C SER A 344 7.62 -14.35 -35.61
N ALA A 345 7.00 -14.28 -34.42
CA ALA A 345 6.89 -13.04 -33.66
C ALA A 345 8.28 -12.49 -33.27
N THR A 346 8.39 -11.17 -33.26
CA THR A 346 9.55 -10.38 -32.82
C THR A 346 9.04 -9.12 -32.12
N GLY A 347 9.84 -8.47 -31.26
CA GLY A 347 9.42 -7.27 -30.55
C GLY A 347 8.69 -7.60 -29.25
N THR A 348 7.54 -6.98 -28.96
CA THR A 348 6.74 -7.23 -27.75
C THR A 348 5.33 -7.72 -28.09
N VAL A 349 4.72 -8.45 -27.16
CA VAL A 349 3.30 -8.81 -27.15
C VAL A 349 2.65 -8.10 -25.97
N SER A 350 1.63 -7.28 -26.22
CA SER A 350 0.92 -6.51 -25.19
C SER A 350 -0.52 -7.02 -25.01
N ASN A 351 -0.98 -7.15 -23.77
CA ASN A 351 -2.39 -7.50 -23.50
C ASN A 351 -3.39 -6.39 -23.83
N GLY A 352 -2.90 -5.17 -24.05
CA GLY A 352 -3.34 -4.17 -25.02
C GLY A 352 -4.73 -3.52 -24.90
N SER A 353 -5.75 -4.15 -24.33
CA SER A 353 -7.12 -3.58 -24.33
C SER A 353 -8.14 -4.30 -23.43
N TYR A 354 -7.72 -4.97 -22.36
CA TYR A 354 -8.71 -5.54 -21.44
C TYR A 354 -9.56 -4.43 -20.79
N THR A 355 -10.83 -4.75 -20.58
CA THR A 355 -11.77 -3.88 -19.88
C THR A 355 -12.49 -4.65 -18.80
N ILE A 356 -13.01 -3.93 -17.82
CA ILE A 356 -13.95 -4.44 -16.84
C ILE A 356 -15.13 -3.47 -16.78
N SER A 357 -16.32 -3.99 -16.53
CA SER A 357 -17.54 -3.21 -16.34
C SER A 357 -18.34 -3.80 -15.19
N ALA A 358 -19.11 -2.97 -14.48
CA ALA A 358 -20.10 -3.40 -13.50
C ALA A 358 -21.30 -2.46 -13.55
N THR A 359 -22.45 -2.93 -13.08
CA THR A 359 -23.70 -2.17 -13.11
C THR A 359 -23.87 -1.18 -11.96
N SER A 360 -23.17 -1.38 -10.83
CA SER A 360 -23.33 -0.61 -9.60
C SER A 360 -22.12 0.24 -9.19
N VAL A 361 -20.98 0.07 -9.87
CA VAL A 361 -19.73 0.78 -9.56
C VAL A 361 -18.94 1.03 -10.85
N SER A 362 -18.25 2.16 -10.94
CA SER A 362 -17.28 2.39 -12.02
C SER A 362 -15.99 1.64 -11.70
N PRO A 363 -15.54 0.74 -12.59
CA PRO A 363 -14.38 -0.08 -12.29
C PRO A 363 -13.07 0.52 -12.80
N LEU A 364 -11.99 0.15 -12.13
CA LEU A 364 -10.60 0.50 -12.36
C LEU A 364 -9.94 -0.57 -13.24
N ILE A 365 -9.08 -0.13 -14.16
CA ILE A 365 -8.23 -1.01 -14.97
C ILE A 365 -6.78 -0.75 -14.53
N GLY A 366 -6.09 -1.82 -14.17
CA GLY A 366 -4.69 -1.84 -13.77
C GLY A 366 -3.76 -1.86 -14.99
N PRO A 367 -2.46 -2.08 -14.77
CA PRO A 367 -1.45 -1.89 -15.80
C PRO A 367 -1.61 -2.85 -17.00
N LEU A 368 -1.15 -2.37 -18.16
CA LEU A 368 -0.96 -3.20 -19.35
C LEU A 368 0.30 -4.04 -19.16
N VAL A 369 0.25 -5.29 -19.61
CA VAL A 369 1.39 -6.21 -19.56
C VAL A 369 2.03 -6.28 -20.93
N GLU A 370 3.34 -6.04 -20.99
CA GLU A 370 4.15 -6.27 -22.17
C GLU A 370 5.14 -7.41 -21.95
N THR A 371 5.20 -8.32 -22.92
CA THR A 371 6.13 -9.44 -22.94
C THR A 371 7.08 -9.29 -24.14
N ALA A 372 8.38 -9.15 -23.91
CA ALA A 372 9.39 -9.13 -24.98
C ALA A 372 9.59 -10.52 -25.59
N ILE A 373 9.74 -10.59 -26.91
CA ILE A 373 9.83 -11.85 -27.66
C ILE A 373 11.28 -12.18 -28.00
N THR A 374 11.72 -13.38 -27.63
CA THR A 374 13.09 -13.88 -27.79
C THR A 374 13.13 -15.21 -28.55
N ARG A 375 14.35 -15.74 -28.80
CA ARG A 375 14.57 -17.03 -29.50
C ARG A 375 15.68 -17.85 -28.82
N ASN A 376 15.45 -19.15 -28.67
CA ASN A 376 16.42 -20.14 -28.18
C ASN A 376 17.00 -19.88 -26.78
N VAL A 377 16.25 -19.22 -25.90
CA VAL A 377 16.63 -19.01 -24.49
C VAL A 377 15.86 -20.00 -23.60
N VAL A 378 16.54 -20.62 -22.63
CA VAL A 378 15.87 -21.46 -21.61
C VAL A 378 15.41 -20.54 -20.49
N TYR A 379 14.09 -20.39 -20.35
CA TYR A 379 13.49 -19.53 -19.33
C TYR A 379 12.99 -20.32 -18.14
N ALA A 380 13.41 -19.89 -16.96
CA ALA A 380 12.84 -20.28 -15.69
C ALA A 380 12.26 -19.04 -14.98
N ASP A 381 11.55 -19.29 -13.90
CA ASP A 381 11.06 -18.27 -12.97
C ASP A 381 11.20 -18.90 -11.59
N LEU A 382 12.37 -18.69 -10.99
CA LEU A 382 12.70 -19.16 -9.66
C LEU A 382 12.24 -18.09 -8.69
N ALA A 383 11.44 -18.50 -7.71
CA ALA A 383 11.03 -17.61 -6.62
C ALA A 383 11.52 -18.18 -5.31
N ILE A 384 11.81 -17.30 -4.35
CA ILE A 384 12.09 -17.65 -2.98
C ILE A 384 11.18 -16.87 -2.05
N GLU A 385 10.63 -17.55 -1.06
CA GLU A 385 9.91 -16.94 0.07
C GLU A 385 10.53 -17.45 1.36
N LYS A 386 10.66 -16.58 2.36
CA LYS A 386 11.24 -16.86 3.66
C LYS A 386 10.39 -16.21 4.74
N SER A 387 9.98 -17.01 5.72
CA SER A 387 9.33 -16.48 6.90
C SER A 387 9.45 -17.47 8.07
N ASP A 388 9.55 -16.96 9.29
CA ASP A 388 9.33 -17.71 10.52
C ASP A 388 7.89 -17.60 11.06
N GLY A 389 7.07 -16.74 10.43
CA GLY A 389 5.67 -16.52 10.76
C GLY A 389 5.43 -15.64 11.99
N ILE A 390 6.47 -15.03 12.56
CA ILE A 390 6.37 -14.04 13.64
C ILE A 390 6.90 -12.69 13.15
N ALA A 391 6.70 -11.64 13.95
CA ALA A 391 7.20 -10.29 13.66
C ALA A 391 8.18 -9.80 14.75
N ALA A 392 8.32 -10.58 15.81
CA ALA A 392 9.17 -10.27 16.94
C ALA A 392 9.54 -11.52 17.72
N ILE A 393 10.77 -11.54 18.22
CA ILE A 393 11.33 -12.65 18.98
C ILE A 393 12.10 -12.17 20.21
N GLY A 394 12.01 -12.93 21.30
CA GLY A 394 12.77 -12.65 22.52
C GLY A 394 14.24 -13.05 22.40
N TRP A 395 15.13 -12.32 23.08
CA TRP A 395 16.52 -12.76 23.26
C TRP A 395 16.59 -14.16 23.88
N GLY A 396 17.47 -15.02 23.36
CA GLY A 396 17.62 -16.40 23.84
C GLY A 396 16.50 -17.36 23.43
N GLN A 397 15.51 -16.94 22.62
CA GLN A 397 14.43 -17.81 22.15
C GLN A 397 14.82 -18.57 20.86
N PRO A 398 14.30 -19.79 20.67
CA PRO A 398 14.46 -20.50 19.41
C PRO A 398 13.64 -19.85 18.29
N VAL A 399 14.18 -19.86 17.07
CA VAL A 399 13.51 -19.40 15.84
C VAL A 399 13.54 -20.50 14.78
N GLN A 400 12.47 -20.60 13.99
CA GLN A 400 12.39 -21.53 12.87
C GLN A 400 11.94 -20.83 11.59
N TYR A 401 12.86 -20.64 10.64
CA TYR A 401 12.51 -20.11 9.32
C TYR A 401 12.07 -21.24 8.38
N THR A 402 11.02 -20.99 7.62
CA THR A 402 10.64 -21.79 6.46
C THR A 402 11.04 -21.03 5.20
N ILE A 403 11.81 -21.67 4.32
CA ILE A 403 12.20 -21.11 3.02
C ILE A 403 11.60 -21.98 1.92
N HIS A 404 10.81 -21.37 1.05
CA HIS A 404 10.24 -22.01 -0.13
C HIS A 404 10.96 -21.54 -1.37
N VAL A 405 11.52 -22.48 -2.15
CA VAL A 405 12.09 -22.21 -3.46
C VAL A 405 11.22 -22.89 -4.51
N THR A 406 10.65 -22.14 -5.44
CA THR A 406 9.75 -22.66 -6.48
C THR A 406 10.28 -22.37 -7.87
N ASN A 407 9.89 -23.17 -8.86
CA ASN A 407 10.09 -22.85 -10.27
C ASN A 407 8.72 -22.78 -10.98
N THR A 408 8.20 -21.57 -11.15
CA THR A 408 6.95 -21.28 -11.88
C THR A 408 7.19 -21.01 -13.37
N GLY A 409 8.45 -21.12 -13.80
CA GLY A 409 8.86 -20.85 -15.17
C GLY A 409 8.53 -21.98 -16.12
N PRO A 410 8.55 -21.71 -17.45
CA PRO A 410 8.14 -22.69 -18.45
C PRO A 410 9.15 -23.82 -18.67
N SER A 411 10.35 -23.75 -18.09
CA SER A 411 11.42 -24.75 -18.27
C SER A 411 11.90 -25.29 -16.92
N ALA A 412 12.27 -26.57 -16.90
CA ALA A 412 12.92 -27.18 -15.75
C ALA A 412 14.31 -26.57 -15.52
N VAL A 413 14.69 -26.41 -14.25
CA VAL A 413 16.01 -25.95 -13.84
C VAL A 413 16.76 -27.08 -13.14
N SER A 414 18.02 -27.28 -13.53
CA SER A 414 18.90 -28.22 -12.84
C SER A 414 20.09 -27.46 -12.26
N GLY A 415 20.26 -27.54 -10.93
CA GLY A 415 21.37 -26.90 -10.24
C GLY A 415 21.17 -25.42 -9.90
N ALA A 416 19.93 -24.96 -9.68
CA ALA A 416 19.68 -23.63 -9.12
C ALA A 416 20.32 -23.52 -7.74
N ARG A 417 21.05 -22.44 -7.47
CA ARG A 417 21.83 -22.29 -6.25
C ARG A 417 21.04 -21.51 -5.21
N VAL A 418 20.85 -22.09 -4.03
CA VAL A 418 20.17 -21.48 -2.88
C VAL A 418 21.20 -21.08 -1.85
N THR A 419 21.14 -19.83 -1.39
CA THR A 419 22.02 -19.25 -0.38
C THR A 419 21.26 -18.55 0.72
N ASP A 420 21.61 -18.85 1.98
CA ASP A 420 21.11 -18.15 3.18
C ASP A 420 22.30 -18.04 4.14
N THR A 421 22.74 -16.79 4.39
CA THR A 421 23.85 -16.50 5.30
C THR A 421 23.26 -16.06 6.63
N MET A 422 23.44 -16.89 7.65
CA MET A 422 22.80 -16.68 8.93
C MET A 422 23.42 -15.46 9.63
N PRO A 423 22.61 -14.49 10.10
CA PRO A 423 23.11 -13.34 10.85
C PRO A 423 23.78 -13.78 12.14
N ALA A 424 24.71 -12.96 12.65
CA ALA A 424 25.51 -13.27 13.85
C ALA A 424 24.67 -13.45 15.12
N GLN A 425 23.45 -12.90 15.12
CA GLN A 425 22.46 -13.06 16.18
C GLN A 425 21.88 -14.49 16.25
N LEU A 426 22.10 -15.34 15.24
CA LEU A 426 21.68 -16.73 15.22
C LEU A 426 22.82 -17.69 15.52
N THR A 427 22.58 -18.60 16.46
CA THR A 427 23.50 -19.67 16.84
C THR A 427 22.83 -21.03 16.73
N SER A 428 23.62 -22.11 16.83
CA SER A 428 23.12 -23.50 16.80
C SER A 428 22.27 -23.81 15.56
N VAL A 429 22.60 -23.18 14.42
CA VAL A 429 21.80 -23.29 13.20
C VAL A 429 21.88 -24.70 12.61
N THR A 430 20.71 -25.29 12.38
CA THR A 430 20.54 -26.55 11.64
C THR A 430 19.46 -26.36 10.57
N TRP A 431 19.57 -27.05 9.45
CA TRP A 431 18.56 -26.96 8.40
C TRP A 431 18.35 -28.30 7.67
N THR A 432 17.15 -28.49 7.12
CA THR A 432 16.77 -29.63 6.25
C THR A 432 16.16 -29.13 4.96
N CYS A 433 16.36 -29.84 3.84
CA CYS A 433 15.74 -29.57 2.54
C CYS A 433 14.91 -30.76 2.08
N ALA A 434 13.64 -30.52 1.75
CA ALA A 434 12.76 -31.50 1.13
C ALA A 434 12.13 -30.94 -0.14
N ALA A 435 12.17 -31.70 -1.23
CA ALA A 435 11.59 -31.29 -2.51
C ALA A 435 10.32 -32.09 -2.84
N SER A 436 9.41 -31.44 -3.57
CA SER A 436 8.15 -32.00 -4.08
C SER A 436 8.03 -31.75 -5.59
N GLY A 437 7.12 -32.48 -6.27
CA GLY A 437 6.90 -32.29 -7.72
C GLY A 437 8.06 -32.80 -8.59
N ALA A 438 8.68 -33.93 -8.19
CA ALA A 438 9.89 -34.48 -8.82
C ALA A 438 11.15 -33.60 -8.74
N GLY A 439 11.13 -32.52 -7.94
CA GLY A 439 12.33 -31.77 -7.60
C GLY A 439 13.28 -32.56 -6.70
N THR A 440 14.54 -32.13 -6.64
CA THR A 440 15.57 -32.73 -5.77
C THR A 440 16.40 -31.66 -5.07
N CYS A 441 16.83 -31.96 -3.83
CA CYS A 441 17.83 -31.19 -3.10
C CYS A 441 19.18 -31.89 -3.25
N ALA A 442 20.24 -31.17 -3.66
CA ALA A 442 21.58 -31.76 -3.71
C ALA A 442 22.09 -32.16 -2.33
N THR A 443 21.70 -31.38 -1.30
CA THR A 443 22.00 -31.65 0.12
C THR A 443 20.70 -31.62 0.92
N ALA A 444 20.36 -32.72 1.59
CA ALA A 444 19.09 -32.87 2.31
C ALA A 444 19.08 -32.29 3.73
N ALA A 445 20.26 -32.07 4.34
CA ALA A 445 20.39 -31.42 5.65
C ALA A 445 21.81 -30.87 5.88
N GLY A 446 21.94 -29.88 6.76
CA GLY A 446 23.22 -29.27 7.11
C GLY A 446 23.17 -28.42 8.39
N THR A 447 24.30 -27.80 8.72
CA THR A 447 24.46 -26.88 9.86
C THR A 447 25.08 -25.56 9.39
N GLY A 448 24.74 -24.45 10.05
CA GLY A 448 25.23 -23.12 9.66
C GLY A 448 24.55 -22.59 8.39
N ASN A 449 25.28 -21.85 7.57
CA ASN A 449 24.77 -21.23 6.34
C ASN A 449 24.25 -22.26 5.33
N ILE A 450 23.25 -21.86 4.55
CA ILE A 450 22.80 -22.64 3.38
C ILE A 450 23.59 -22.17 2.17
N ASN A 451 24.18 -23.12 1.46
CA ASN A 451 24.86 -22.92 0.19
C ASN A 451 24.87 -24.26 -0.56
N THR A 452 23.74 -24.57 -1.19
CA THR A 452 23.53 -25.84 -1.89
C THR A 452 22.75 -25.58 -3.18
N THR A 453 22.64 -26.59 -4.03
CA THR A 453 21.80 -26.53 -5.23
C THR A 453 20.53 -27.34 -5.08
N VAL A 454 19.52 -26.96 -5.85
CA VAL A 454 18.26 -27.67 -6.06
C VAL A 454 18.02 -27.85 -7.55
N SER A 455 17.37 -28.94 -7.93
CA SER A 455 16.86 -29.14 -9.30
C SER A 455 15.35 -29.18 -9.25
N LEU A 456 14.71 -28.25 -9.97
CA LEU A 456 13.27 -28.00 -9.91
C LEU A 456 12.69 -28.09 -11.32
N PRO A 457 11.94 -29.17 -11.62
CA PRO A 457 10.99 -29.17 -12.75
C PRO A 457 10.00 -28.01 -12.67
N VAL A 458 9.28 -27.77 -13.77
CA VAL A 458 8.17 -26.79 -13.79
C VAL A 458 7.16 -27.15 -12.70
N ASP A 459 6.74 -26.15 -11.93
CA ASP A 459 5.84 -26.24 -10.76
C ASP A 459 6.38 -27.07 -9.57
N ALA A 460 7.66 -27.45 -9.60
CA ALA A 460 8.31 -28.11 -8.47
C ALA A 460 8.73 -27.11 -7.40
N LYS A 461 8.90 -27.62 -6.18
CA LYS A 461 9.23 -26.82 -4.99
C LYS A 461 10.27 -27.54 -4.14
N ALA A 462 11.23 -26.78 -3.60
CA ALA A 462 12.09 -27.19 -2.50
C ALA A 462 11.76 -26.37 -1.25
N THR A 463 11.67 -27.03 -0.10
CA THR A 463 11.36 -26.40 1.19
C THR A 463 12.54 -26.62 2.13
N PHE A 464 13.12 -25.54 2.63
CA PHE A 464 14.09 -25.58 3.72
C PHE A 464 13.41 -25.24 5.04
N ILE A 465 13.70 -26.02 6.07
CA ILE A 465 13.34 -25.70 7.46
C ILE A 465 14.64 -25.41 8.20
N VAL A 466 14.80 -24.19 8.69
CA VAL A 466 15.99 -23.71 9.40
C VAL A 466 15.66 -23.51 10.86
N ASN A 467 16.28 -24.26 11.75
CA ASN A 467 16.16 -24.07 13.20
C ASN A 467 17.41 -23.37 13.73
N ALA A 468 17.22 -22.31 14.51
CA ALA A 468 18.31 -21.57 15.14
C ALA A 468 17.92 -21.09 16.55
N LEU A 469 18.91 -20.61 17.30
CA LEU A 469 18.72 -19.97 18.60
C LEU A 469 19.21 -18.52 18.52
N VAL A 470 18.34 -17.57 18.88
CA VAL A 470 18.74 -16.17 19.03
C VAL A 470 19.72 -16.09 20.20
N VAL A 471 20.86 -15.42 20.03
CA VAL A 471 21.84 -15.22 21.11
C VAL A 471 21.17 -14.59 22.35
N GLY A 472 21.72 -14.80 23.54
CA GLY A 472 21.24 -14.11 24.74
C GLY A 472 21.61 -12.62 24.71
N GLY A 473 20.70 -11.74 25.14
CA GLY A 473 20.88 -10.28 25.12
C GLY A 473 19.79 -9.51 25.87
N SER A 474 19.86 -8.18 25.81
CA SER A 474 18.89 -7.25 26.41
C SER A 474 18.78 -5.98 25.54
N GLY A 475 17.66 -5.25 25.63
CA GLY A 475 17.39 -4.06 24.80
C GLY A 475 16.55 -4.39 23.55
N SER A 476 16.29 -3.37 22.72
CA SER A 476 15.59 -3.51 21.42
C SER A 476 16.58 -3.58 20.25
N GLY A 477 16.21 -4.30 19.20
CA GLY A 477 16.99 -4.45 17.97
C GLY A 477 16.18 -5.12 16.86
N SER A 478 16.85 -5.49 15.76
CA SER A 478 16.24 -6.25 14.67
C SER A 478 17.08 -7.47 14.30
N LEU A 479 16.40 -8.56 13.96
CA LEU A 479 16.94 -9.80 13.40
C LEU A 479 16.52 -9.84 11.94
N SER A 480 17.48 -9.74 11.02
CA SER A 480 17.17 -9.83 9.59
C SER A 480 17.91 -11.01 9.00
N ASN A 481 17.19 -11.90 8.33
CA ASN A 481 17.74 -13.09 7.71
C ASN A 481 17.36 -13.15 6.23
N LEU A 482 18.35 -13.16 5.34
CA LEU A 482 18.18 -13.07 3.89
C LEU A 482 18.46 -14.42 3.23
N ALA A 483 17.48 -14.96 2.52
CA ALA A 483 17.66 -16.08 1.62
C ALA A 483 17.59 -15.64 0.16
N SER A 484 18.29 -16.36 -0.71
CA SER A 484 18.36 -16.08 -2.14
C SER A 484 18.42 -17.37 -2.96
N VAL A 485 17.91 -17.32 -4.18
CA VAL A 485 18.09 -18.36 -5.20
C VAL A 485 18.61 -17.73 -6.50
N ALA A 486 19.48 -18.46 -7.21
CA ALA A 486 20.06 -18.02 -8.47
C ALA A 486 19.98 -19.13 -9.52
N ALA A 487 19.60 -18.75 -10.74
CA ALA A 487 19.61 -19.64 -11.89
C ALA A 487 21.04 -20.07 -12.27
N PRO A 488 21.22 -21.32 -12.74
CA PRO A 488 22.51 -21.80 -13.25
C PRO A 488 22.85 -21.19 -14.62
N SER A 489 24.12 -21.30 -15.03
CA SER A 489 24.57 -20.84 -16.35
C SER A 489 23.75 -21.43 -17.50
N GLY A 490 23.35 -20.60 -18.46
CA GLY A 490 22.54 -21.00 -19.62
C GLY A 490 21.03 -21.04 -19.38
N VAL A 491 20.57 -20.78 -18.15
CA VAL A 491 19.16 -20.55 -17.82
C VAL A 491 18.98 -19.09 -17.46
N THR A 492 18.00 -18.44 -18.08
CA THR A 492 17.61 -17.08 -17.72
C THR A 492 16.39 -17.15 -16.81
N ASP A 493 16.55 -16.59 -15.61
CA ASP A 493 15.41 -16.19 -14.80
C ASP A 493 15.01 -14.76 -15.17
N ASN A 494 13.77 -14.59 -15.64
CA ASN A 494 13.28 -13.30 -16.08
C ASN A 494 12.70 -12.46 -14.95
N ASP A 495 12.30 -13.09 -13.85
CA ASP A 495 11.89 -12.39 -12.65
C ASP A 495 13.00 -12.55 -11.62
N THR A 496 13.86 -11.55 -11.51
CA THR A 496 14.89 -11.54 -10.46
C THR A 496 14.41 -10.84 -9.19
N THR A 497 13.18 -10.31 -9.19
CA THR A 497 12.64 -9.55 -8.05
C THR A 497 12.14 -10.46 -6.95
N ASN A 498 11.72 -11.69 -7.29
CA ASN A 498 11.29 -12.73 -6.37
C ASN A 498 12.42 -13.72 -6.01
N ASN A 499 13.66 -13.46 -6.42
CA ASN A 499 14.81 -14.37 -6.23
C ASN A 499 15.54 -14.16 -4.90
N GLN A 500 15.10 -13.21 -4.08
CA GLN A 500 15.58 -12.98 -2.73
C GLN A 500 14.39 -12.68 -1.84
N ASP A 501 14.45 -13.16 -0.60
CA ASP A 501 13.47 -12.79 0.41
C ASP A 501 14.13 -12.64 1.77
N VAL A 502 13.68 -11.62 2.49
CA VAL A 502 14.23 -11.22 3.78
C VAL A 502 13.14 -11.27 4.83
N ASP A 503 13.39 -12.01 5.89
CA ASP A 503 12.53 -12.04 7.06
C ASP A 503 13.17 -11.16 8.13
N THR A 504 12.42 -10.18 8.64
CA THR A 504 12.94 -9.22 9.62
C THR A 504 12.04 -9.12 10.84
N ASP A 505 12.56 -9.56 11.97
CA ASP A 505 11.89 -9.54 13.26
C ASP A 505 12.44 -8.44 14.15
N ALA A 506 11.58 -7.86 14.99
CA ALA A 506 12.05 -7.09 16.13
C ALA A 506 12.61 -8.04 17.21
N ILE A 507 13.80 -7.76 17.75
CA ILE A 507 14.36 -8.49 18.90
C ILE A 507 14.23 -7.64 20.16
N GLY A 508 13.73 -8.20 21.25
CA GLY A 508 13.80 -7.55 22.56
C GLY A 508 12.94 -8.20 23.62
N SER A 509 12.43 -7.40 24.55
CA SER A 509 11.55 -7.87 25.61
C SER A 509 10.13 -8.05 25.08
N LEU A 510 9.61 -9.28 25.16
CA LEU A 510 8.21 -9.58 24.85
C LEU A 510 7.37 -9.58 26.13
N HIS A 511 6.15 -9.06 26.03
CA HIS A 511 5.14 -9.11 27.07
C HIS A 511 3.83 -9.67 26.52
N THR A 512 3.12 -10.46 27.33
CA THR A 512 1.83 -11.02 26.93
C THR A 512 0.72 -10.01 27.15
N VAL A 513 -0.09 -9.80 26.12
CA VAL A 513 -1.38 -9.13 26.22
C VAL A 513 -2.46 -10.20 26.22
N THR A 514 -3.31 -10.20 27.24
CA THR A 514 -4.46 -11.09 27.37
C THR A 514 -5.75 -10.29 27.28
N VAL A 515 -6.65 -10.71 26.39
CA VAL A 515 -8.00 -10.19 26.25
C VAL A 515 -8.99 -11.24 26.78
N ASN A 516 -9.79 -10.84 27.75
CA ASN A 516 -10.89 -11.63 28.33
C ASN A 516 -12.24 -11.04 27.92
N LYS A 517 -13.30 -11.85 28.02
CA LYS A 517 -14.69 -11.36 28.07
C LYS A 517 -15.24 -11.52 29.47
N ASP A 518 -15.91 -10.50 29.97
CA ASP A 518 -16.49 -10.50 31.31
C ASP A 518 -17.68 -11.48 31.38
N PRO A 519 -17.60 -12.57 32.16
CA PRO A 519 -18.68 -13.55 32.25
C PRO A 519 -19.89 -13.02 33.04
N ALA A 520 -19.78 -11.88 33.73
CA ALA A 520 -20.92 -11.26 34.43
C ALA A 520 -21.90 -10.55 33.47
N PHE A 521 -21.54 -10.43 32.20
CA PHE A 521 -22.32 -9.77 31.17
C PHE A 521 -22.80 -10.81 30.15
N ASN A 522 -24.06 -10.69 29.70
CA ASN A 522 -24.74 -11.73 28.92
C ASN A 522 -24.68 -11.54 27.39
N GLY A 523 -24.14 -10.42 26.91
CA GLY A 523 -23.97 -10.15 25.49
C GLY A 523 -22.76 -10.85 24.88
N ARG A 524 -22.74 -10.93 23.55
CA ARG A 524 -21.67 -11.54 22.77
C ARG A 524 -20.99 -10.50 21.90
N GLY A 525 -19.74 -10.78 21.53
CA GLY A 525 -19.00 -9.93 20.62
C GLY A 525 -17.61 -10.48 20.31
N ARG A 526 -16.97 -9.93 19.29
CA ARG A 526 -15.62 -10.25 18.86
C ARG A 526 -14.65 -9.18 19.36
N VAL A 527 -13.44 -9.56 19.74
CA VAL A 527 -12.37 -8.63 20.09
C VAL A 527 -11.12 -8.91 19.23
N VAL A 528 -10.54 -7.86 18.68
CA VAL A 528 -9.29 -7.93 17.89
C VAL A 528 -8.28 -6.91 18.34
N THR A 529 -7.01 -7.13 18.00
CA THR A 529 -5.94 -6.13 18.14
C THR A 529 -5.49 -5.57 16.79
N SER A 530 -4.92 -4.37 16.80
CA SER A 530 -4.04 -3.82 15.79
C SER A 530 -2.71 -3.42 16.47
N PRO A 531 -1.53 -3.92 16.04
CA PRO A 531 -1.33 -4.92 14.99
C PRO A 531 -2.09 -6.22 15.25
N ALA A 532 -2.47 -6.92 14.17
CA ALA A 532 -3.33 -8.10 14.23
C ALA A 532 -2.58 -9.29 14.84
N ALA A 533 -2.89 -9.62 16.09
CA ALA A 533 -2.31 -10.76 16.81
C ALA A 533 -3.33 -11.50 17.69
N ILE A 534 -4.33 -10.78 18.23
CA ILE A 534 -5.45 -11.39 18.94
C ILE A 534 -6.71 -11.30 18.07
N ASN A 535 -7.40 -12.44 17.93
CA ASN A 535 -8.73 -12.54 17.32
C ASN A 535 -9.62 -13.45 18.17
N CYS A 536 -10.26 -12.86 19.18
CA CYS A 536 -11.21 -13.55 20.05
C CYS A 536 -12.61 -13.42 19.45
N ASP A 537 -13.03 -14.41 18.67
CA ASP A 537 -14.35 -14.46 18.02
C ASP A 537 -15.53 -14.44 19.01
N VAL A 538 -16.78 -14.50 18.55
CA VAL A 538 -17.96 -14.40 19.43
C VAL A 538 -18.06 -15.48 20.52
N ASN A 539 -17.44 -16.66 20.34
CA ASN A 539 -17.49 -17.79 21.28
C ASN A 539 -16.25 -17.88 22.18
N CYS A 540 -15.17 -17.17 21.84
CA CYS A 540 -13.95 -17.11 22.63
C CYS A 540 -14.18 -16.43 24.00
N ALA A 541 -13.71 -17.06 25.07
CA ALA A 541 -13.75 -16.50 26.44
C ALA A 541 -12.51 -15.65 26.77
N SER A 542 -11.34 -16.05 26.27
CA SER A 542 -10.08 -15.33 26.41
C SER A 542 -9.14 -15.67 25.25
N ALA A 543 -8.30 -14.72 24.85
CA ALA A 543 -7.20 -14.93 23.90
C ALA A 543 -5.99 -14.10 24.31
N ALA A 544 -4.78 -14.57 23.98
CA ALA A 544 -3.54 -13.88 24.34
C ALA A 544 -2.53 -13.93 23.18
N ALA A 545 -1.70 -12.90 23.09
CA ALA A 545 -0.57 -12.82 22.16
C ALA A 545 0.58 -12.04 22.80
N GLN A 546 1.80 -12.28 22.32
CA GLN A 546 2.98 -11.54 22.77
C GLN A 546 3.22 -10.33 21.87
N PHE A 547 3.59 -9.22 22.49
CA PHE A 547 3.95 -7.97 21.81
C PHE A 547 5.28 -7.47 22.37
N MET A 548 6.00 -6.70 21.57
CA MET A 548 7.24 -6.07 22.01
C MET A 548 6.95 -4.96 23.02
N GLN A 549 7.84 -4.82 24.00
CA GLN A 549 7.83 -3.68 24.89
C GLN A 549 7.89 -2.37 24.07
N GLY A 550 7.00 -1.42 24.38
CA GLY A 550 6.83 -0.16 23.65
C GLY A 550 5.84 -0.22 22.48
N THR A 551 5.31 -1.39 22.11
CA THR A 551 4.31 -1.48 21.03
C THR A 551 3.00 -0.81 21.44
N LEU A 552 2.50 0.11 20.63
CA LEU A 552 1.13 0.63 20.72
C LEU A 552 0.16 -0.43 20.18
N VAL A 553 -0.74 -0.91 21.03
CA VAL A 553 -1.77 -1.88 20.67
C VAL A 553 -3.15 -1.23 20.77
N SER A 554 -3.89 -1.26 19.67
CA SER A 554 -5.30 -0.88 19.60
C SER A 554 -6.17 -2.13 19.73
N VAL A 555 -7.09 -2.15 20.69
CA VAL A 555 -8.02 -3.26 20.92
C VAL A 555 -9.43 -2.82 20.54
N THR A 556 -10.03 -3.51 19.58
CA THR A 556 -11.37 -3.20 19.08
C THR A 556 -12.34 -4.30 19.45
N ALA A 557 -13.44 -3.94 20.12
CA ALA A 557 -14.58 -4.80 20.36
C ALA A 557 -15.67 -4.54 19.31
N THR A 558 -16.29 -5.60 18.81
CA THR A 558 -17.46 -5.53 17.93
C THR A 558 -18.54 -6.42 18.52
N ALA A 559 -19.64 -5.83 18.98
CA ALA A 559 -20.76 -6.60 19.51
C ALA A 559 -21.40 -7.46 18.40
N ALA A 560 -21.90 -8.64 18.77
CA ALA A 560 -22.64 -9.48 17.85
C ALA A 560 -23.98 -8.81 17.48
N PRO A 561 -24.61 -9.13 16.33
CA PRO A 561 -25.90 -8.56 15.96
C PRO A 561 -26.94 -8.73 17.08
N GLY A 562 -27.50 -7.60 17.52
CA GLY A 562 -28.42 -7.52 18.64
C GLY A 562 -27.75 -7.08 19.95
N ASP A 563 -26.51 -7.45 20.22
CA ASP A 563 -25.81 -7.08 21.46
C ASP A 563 -25.15 -5.69 21.34
N THR A 564 -24.79 -5.08 22.47
CA THR A 564 -24.05 -3.81 22.55
C THR A 564 -22.74 -3.99 23.30
N PHE A 565 -21.72 -3.23 22.90
CA PHE A 565 -20.47 -3.15 23.66
C PHE A 565 -20.66 -2.19 24.84
N ALA A 566 -20.40 -2.67 26.06
CA ALA A 566 -20.69 -1.96 27.30
C ALA A 566 -19.45 -1.30 27.92
N GLY A 567 -18.25 -1.55 27.38
CA GLY A 567 -17.00 -0.96 27.83
C GLY A 567 -15.92 -1.98 28.21
N TRP A 568 -14.76 -1.45 28.58
CA TRP A 568 -13.55 -2.17 28.95
C TRP A 568 -13.28 -2.10 30.46
N THR A 569 -12.55 -3.09 30.97
CA THR A 569 -11.86 -3.05 32.27
C THR A 569 -10.48 -3.68 32.19
N GLY A 570 -9.63 -3.45 33.19
CA GLY A 570 -8.23 -3.87 33.19
C GLY A 570 -7.33 -2.73 32.70
N ALA A 571 -6.40 -3.01 31.79
CA ALA A 571 -5.51 -1.99 31.22
C ALA A 571 -6.21 -1.00 30.26
N CYS A 572 -7.46 -1.31 29.87
CA CYS A 572 -8.38 -0.41 29.20
C CYS A 572 -9.56 -0.14 30.13
N THR A 573 -10.06 1.10 30.18
CA THR A 573 -11.24 1.48 30.98
C THR A 573 -12.20 2.34 30.17
N GLY A 574 -13.50 2.28 30.49
CA GLY A 574 -14.52 3.10 29.84
C GLY A 574 -15.05 2.50 28.54
N THR A 575 -15.69 3.31 27.70
CA THR A 575 -16.39 2.88 26.48
C THR A 575 -15.64 3.17 25.18
N ALA A 576 -14.46 3.79 25.26
CA ALA A 576 -13.62 4.10 24.11
C ALA A 576 -13.28 2.83 23.31
N ASN A 577 -13.57 2.83 22.03
CA ASN A 577 -13.43 1.65 21.16
C ASN A 577 -13.09 2.12 19.74
N PRO A 578 -11.85 1.90 19.25
CA PRO A 578 -10.79 1.09 19.85
C PRO A 578 -10.22 1.68 21.15
N CYS A 579 -9.76 0.81 22.06
CA CYS A 579 -8.92 1.19 23.20
C CYS A 579 -7.44 1.07 22.81
N ASN A 580 -6.65 2.12 23.01
CA ASN A 580 -5.22 2.13 22.68
C ASN A 580 -4.38 2.13 23.96
N PHE A 581 -3.32 1.30 24.01
CA PHE A 581 -2.36 1.30 25.12
C PHE A 581 -0.97 0.87 24.64
N VAL A 582 0.08 1.28 25.37
CA VAL A 582 1.46 0.87 25.08
C VAL A 582 1.84 -0.31 25.96
N VAL A 583 2.38 -1.37 25.35
CA VAL A 583 2.79 -2.60 26.04
C VAL A 583 4.08 -2.33 26.82
N THR A 584 4.01 -2.23 28.15
CA THR A 584 5.20 -2.01 29.01
C THR A 584 5.45 -3.15 29.99
N ALA A 585 4.47 -4.04 30.16
CA ALA A 585 4.50 -5.23 31.00
C ALA A 585 3.38 -6.21 30.58
N GLU A 586 3.28 -7.36 31.25
CA GLU A 586 2.14 -8.28 31.08
C GLU A 586 0.82 -7.54 31.31
N THR A 587 -0.08 -7.61 30.33
CA THR A 587 -1.27 -6.77 30.27
C THR A 587 -2.54 -7.60 30.18
N VAL A 588 -3.56 -7.29 30.97
CA VAL A 588 -4.87 -7.95 30.93
C VAL A 588 -5.97 -6.93 30.68
N ILE A 589 -6.81 -7.19 29.69
CA ILE A 589 -7.95 -6.37 29.29
C ILE A 589 -9.19 -7.23 29.25
N THR A 590 -10.33 -6.72 29.70
CA THR A 590 -11.60 -7.45 29.73
C THR A 590 -12.69 -6.63 29.04
N ALA A 591 -13.29 -7.20 27.99
CA ALA A 591 -14.42 -6.63 27.26
C ALA A 591 -15.76 -7.00 27.91
N ARG A 592 -16.70 -6.06 27.95
CA ARG A 592 -18.08 -6.28 28.41
C ARG A 592 -19.07 -6.10 27.27
N PHE A 593 -19.99 -7.05 27.10
CA PHE A 593 -21.04 -7.00 26.08
C PHE A 593 -22.41 -7.20 26.72
N LEU A 594 -23.40 -6.38 26.38
CA LEU A 594 -24.77 -6.47 26.90
C LEU A 594 -25.73 -6.96 25.82
N SER A 595 -26.59 -7.92 26.14
CA SER A 595 -27.74 -8.22 25.27
C SER A 595 -28.90 -7.25 25.52
N PRO A 596 -29.75 -6.98 24.50
CA PRO A 596 -30.97 -6.21 24.69
C PRO A 596 -31.86 -6.89 25.70
N LYS A 597 -32.37 -6.12 26.65
CA LYS A 597 -33.37 -6.61 27.60
C LYS A 597 -34.65 -7.01 26.85
N ALA A 598 -35.29 -8.09 27.29
CA ALA A 598 -36.50 -8.58 26.67
C ALA A 598 -37.65 -7.53 26.77
N PRO A 599 -38.43 -7.33 25.69
CA PRO A 599 -39.56 -6.41 25.71
C PRO A 599 -40.68 -6.93 26.62
N ASN A 600 -41.66 -6.07 26.93
CA ASN A 600 -42.84 -6.44 27.70
C ASN A 600 -43.55 -7.64 27.04
N GLY A 601 -43.84 -8.68 27.81
CA GLY A 601 -44.41 -9.94 27.35
C GLY A 601 -43.37 -11.03 27.04
N GLY A 602 -42.08 -10.70 27.03
CA GLY A 602 -40.99 -11.67 26.95
C GLY A 602 -40.86 -12.52 28.22
N THR A 603 -40.25 -13.70 28.10
CA THR A 603 -39.96 -14.58 29.24
C THR A 603 -38.82 -14.02 30.08
N CYS A 604 -38.90 -14.11 31.41
CA CYS A 604 -37.85 -13.66 32.32
C CYS A 604 -37.70 -14.57 33.53
N SER A 605 -36.48 -14.59 34.09
CA SER A 605 -36.19 -15.29 35.34
C SER A 605 -35.88 -14.32 36.48
N ASN A 606 -35.42 -13.11 36.15
CA ASN A 606 -35.15 -12.04 37.10
C ASN A 606 -35.49 -10.66 36.49
N ALA A 607 -35.57 -9.63 37.33
CA ALA A 607 -35.97 -8.27 36.94
C ALA A 607 -35.04 -7.62 35.90
N ASN A 608 -33.76 -8.00 35.88
CA ASN A 608 -32.75 -7.41 34.98
C ASN A 608 -32.86 -7.93 33.54
N ASP A 609 -33.54 -9.07 33.33
CA ASP A 609 -33.82 -9.63 32.01
C ASP A 609 -34.82 -8.76 31.21
N CYS A 610 -35.56 -7.87 31.87
CA CYS A 610 -36.68 -7.11 31.30
C CYS A 610 -36.37 -5.63 31.09
N ALA A 611 -36.74 -5.09 29.93
CA ALA A 611 -36.55 -3.67 29.61
C ALA A 611 -37.22 -2.73 30.63
N SER A 612 -38.32 -3.19 31.22
CA SER A 612 -39.09 -2.51 32.26
C SER A 612 -38.54 -2.66 33.69
N GLY A 613 -37.54 -3.52 33.91
CA GLY A 613 -37.02 -3.82 35.24
C GLY A 613 -37.97 -4.63 36.14
N ALA A 614 -39.05 -5.20 35.61
CA ALA A 614 -40.04 -5.95 36.39
C ALA A 614 -40.31 -7.33 35.79
N CYS A 615 -39.88 -8.38 36.48
CA CYS A 615 -40.23 -9.77 36.18
C CYS A 615 -41.26 -10.26 37.21
N VAL A 616 -42.51 -10.47 36.78
CA VAL A 616 -43.60 -10.95 37.65
C VAL A 616 -44.22 -12.19 37.03
N ASP A 617 -44.34 -13.26 37.84
CA ASP A 617 -44.90 -14.56 37.42
C ASP A 617 -44.26 -15.15 36.14
N GLY A 618 -42.95 -14.88 35.93
CA GLY A 618 -42.15 -15.42 34.83
C GLY A 618 -42.21 -14.65 33.50
N VAL A 619 -42.84 -13.46 33.49
CA VAL A 619 -43.02 -12.63 32.28
C VAL A 619 -42.56 -11.18 32.54
N CYS A 620 -41.94 -10.53 31.54
CA CYS A 620 -41.53 -9.13 31.61
C CYS A 620 -42.73 -8.19 31.57
N CYS A 621 -42.91 -7.42 32.64
CA CYS A 621 -44.10 -6.61 32.89
C CYS A 621 -43.81 -5.13 32.66
N ASN A 622 -44.70 -4.38 32.01
CA ASN A 622 -44.53 -2.93 31.79
C ASN A 622 -44.33 -2.10 33.08
N THR A 623 -44.80 -2.59 34.22
CA THR A 623 -44.57 -2.06 35.56
C THR A 623 -44.66 -3.18 36.59
N ALA A 624 -44.26 -2.92 37.85
CA ALA A 624 -44.47 -3.86 38.94
C ALA A 624 -45.98 -4.07 39.19
N CYS A 625 -46.46 -5.31 39.02
CA CYS A 625 -47.83 -5.75 39.34
C CYS A 625 -48.06 -5.60 40.89
N THR A 626 -48.48 -4.44 41.42
CA THR A 626 -48.63 -4.18 42.88
C THR A 626 -50.00 -4.53 43.47
N GLY A 627 -51.04 -4.70 42.64
CA GLY A 627 -52.41 -5.01 43.07
C GLY A 627 -52.59 -6.43 43.62
N GLN A 628 -53.48 -6.62 44.60
CA GLN A 628 -53.75 -7.94 45.20
C GLN A 628 -54.49 -8.90 44.25
N CYS A 629 -55.19 -8.37 43.25
CA CYS A 629 -55.92 -9.13 42.23
C CYS A 629 -55.34 -8.90 40.81
N THR A 630 -54.03 -8.70 40.63
CA THR A 630 -53.41 -8.54 39.30
C THR A 630 -52.28 -9.53 39.02
N ALA A 631 -52.16 -9.96 37.76
CA ALA A 631 -51.06 -10.76 37.25
C ALA A 631 -50.68 -10.28 35.84
N CYS A 632 -49.46 -10.58 35.44
CA CYS A 632 -48.86 -10.06 34.22
C CYS A 632 -48.65 -11.15 33.14
N ASN A 633 -49.01 -12.40 33.48
CA ASN A 633 -49.00 -13.57 32.59
C ASN A 633 -50.41 -13.97 32.11
N VAL A 634 -51.37 -13.04 32.14
CA VAL A 634 -52.75 -13.30 31.69
C VAL A 634 -52.77 -13.55 30.16
N PRO A 635 -53.33 -14.68 29.69
CA PRO A 635 -53.41 -14.99 28.27
C PRO A 635 -54.06 -13.86 27.45
N GLY A 636 -53.41 -13.42 26.38
CA GLY A 636 -53.87 -12.31 25.53
C GLY A 636 -53.56 -10.90 26.04
N LYS A 637 -52.91 -10.76 27.21
CA LYS A 637 -52.46 -9.49 27.81
C LYS A 637 -51.02 -9.58 28.36
N ALA A 638 -50.19 -10.45 27.77
CA ALA A 638 -48.83 -10.72 28.23
C ALA A 638 -47.99 -9.44 28.32
N GLY A 639 -47.34 -9.24 29.47
CA GLY A 639 -46.51 -8.07 29.74
C GLY A 639 -47.25 -6.82 30.21
N THR A 640 -48.59 -6.88 30.36
CA THR A 640 -49.39 -5.80 30.94
C THR A 640 -50.02 -6.26 32.25
N CYS A 641 -49.82 -5.52 33.34
CA CYS A 641 -50.47 -5.79 34.63
C CYS A 641 -52.00 -5.77 34.50
N SER A 642 -52.65 -6.94 34.61
CA SER A 642 -54.07 -7.12 34.32
C SER A 642 -54.83 -7.81 35.48
N PRO A 643 -56.11 -7.47 35.72
CA PRO A 643 -56.94 -8.11 36.74
C PRO A 643 -57.13 -9.64 36.56
N VAL A 644 -57.31 -10.37 37.66
CA VAL A 644 -57.59 -11.83 37.68
C VAL A 644 -58.81 -12.20 38.54
N THR A 645 -59.52 -13.28 38.18
CA THR A 645 -60.63 -13.88 38.95
C THR A 645 -60.14 -14.97 39.91
N GLY A 646 -60.72 -15.03 41.12
CA GLY A 646 -60.49 -16.12 42.09
C GLY A 646 -59.68 -15.74 43.33
N ALA A 647 -58.98 -16.72 43.95
CA ALA A 647 -58.11 -16.45 45.08
C ALA A 647 -56.85 -15.68 44.64
N PRO A 648 -56.23 -14.84 45.50
CA PRO A 648 -55.00 -14.12 45.16
C PRO A 648 -53.90 -15.06 44.63
N ARG A 649 -53.18 -14.64 43.59
CA ARG A 649 -52.08 -15.40 42.97
C ARG A 649 -50.76 -15.15 43.71
N GLY A 650 -49.95 -16.19 43.91
CA GLY A 650 -48.65 -16.12 44.58
C GLY A 650 -48.74 -16.00 46.11
N ASN A 651 -47.68 -15.51 46.76
CA ASN A 651 -47.54 -15.47 48.23
C ASN A 651 -48.18 -14.21 48.89
N ARG A 652 -49.28 -13.65 48.36
CA ARG A 652 -49.90 -12.39 48.86
C ARG A 652 -51.05 -12.63 49.86
N PRO A 653 -51.19 -11.85 50.98
CA PRO A 653 -52.29 -12.00 51.97
C PRO A 653 -53.67 -11.57 51.42
N ALA A 654 -54.75 -12.29 51.74
CA ALA A 654 -56.07 -12.17 51.10
C ALA A 654 -57.15 -11.35 51.86
N CYS A 655 -58.16 -10.87 51.11
CA CYS A 655 -59.42 -10.20 51.48
C CYS A 655 -59.98 -10.54 52.89
N ALA A 656 -59.73 -9.67 53.89
CA ALA A 656 -60.13 -9.90 55.29
C ALA A 656 -61.57 -9.41 55.60
N SER A 657 -62.33 -10.18 56.38
CA SER A 657 -63.66 -9.83 56.94
C SER A 657 -63.54 -9.45 58.42
N ASP A 658 -64.38 -8.53 58.90
CA ASP A 658 -64.52 -8.15 60.33
C ASP A 658 -65.39 -9.12 61.15
N GLY A 659 -65.85 -10.22 60.52
CA GLY A 659 -66.78 -11.18 61.11
C GLY A 659 -68.27 -10.85 60.88
N SER A 660 -68.60 -9.70 60.26
CA SER A 660 -69.97 -9.36 59.83
C SER A 660 -70.33 -10.02 58.49
N VAL A 661 -71.60 -9.88 58.09
CA VAL A 661 -72.12 -10.43 56.82
C VAL A 661 -71.54 -9.78 55.56
N CYS A 662 -70.61 -8.81 55.65
CA CYS A 662 -70.16 -8.00 54.51
C CYS A 662 -68.75 -8.38 53.89
N GLY A 663 -68.13 -9.59 53.99
CA GLY A 663 -66.76 -9.94 53.43
C GLY A 663 -66.61 -10.41 51.95
N GLY A 664 -65.40 -10.35 51.28
CA GLY A 664 -65.25 -10.33 49.78
C GLY A 664 -64.24 -11.28 49.01
N THR A 665 -64.23 -11.25 47.65
CA THR A 665 -63.50 -12.13 46.66
C THR A 665 -62.96 -11.39 45.39
N CYS A 666 -61.86 -11.80 44.70
CA CYS A 666 -61.40 -11.16 43.44
C CYS A 666 -62.30 -11.53 42.23
N ASP A 667 -62.84 -10.53 41.54
CA ASP A 667 -63.85 -10.68 40.47
C ASP A 667 -63.32 -10.50 39.04
N GLY A 668 -62.01 -10.29 38.87
CA GLY A 668 -61.35 -10.12 37.57
C GLY A 668 -61.68 -8.84 36.82
N THR A 669 -62.28 -7.85 37.47
CA THR A 669 -62.59 -6.54 36.86
C THR A 669 -61.79 -5.38 37.47
N GLY A 670 -61.07 -5.61 38.57
CA GLY A 670 -60.23 -4.59 39.24
C GLY A 670 -59.00 -5.16 39.97
N VAL A 671 -58.20 -4.28 40.56
CA VAL A 671 -56.95 -4.62 41.28
C VAL A 671 -57.17 -5.01 42.75
N SER A 672 -58.44 -5.03 43.21
CA SER A 672 -58.91 -5.18 44.59
C SER A 672 -60.13 -6.13 44.71
N CYS A 673 -60.43 -6.63 45.91
CA CYS A 673 -61.52 -7.57 46.19
C CYS A 673 -62.94 -6.96 46.03
N SER A 674 -63.93 -7.79 45.71
CA SER A 674 -65.37 -7.48 45.55
C SER A 674 -66.17 -7.94 46.77
N TYR A 675 -67.05 -7.10 47.35
CA TYR A 675 -67.77 -7.33 48.63
C TYR A 675 -69.31 -7.26 48.48
N PRO A 676 -70.13 -7.78 49.42
CA PRO A 676 -71.60 -7.82 49.37
C PRO A 676 -72.28 -6.45 49.33
N ALA A 677 -73.41 -6.36 48.62
CA ALA A 677 -74.07 -5.11 48.25
C ALA A 677 -74.62 -4.28 49.43
N ALA A 678 -74.66 -2.95 49.22
CA ALA A 678 -74.91 -1.95 50.24
C ALA A 678 -76.36 -1.87 50.79
N SER A 679 -77.24 -2.78 50.38
CA SER A 679 -78.67 -2.81 50.75
C SER A 679 -78.99 -3.71 51.95
N THR A 680 -77.98 -4.19 52.68
CA THR A 680 -78.14 -5.14 53.80
C THR A 680 -78.23 -4.41 55.15
N LEU A 681 -79.37 -4.41 55.88
CA LEU A 681 -79.65 -3.45 56.98
C LEU A 681 -78.70 -3.52 58.17
N CYS A 682 -78.29 -2.35 58.70
CA CYS A 682 -77.34 -2.29 59.81
C CYS A 682 -77.39 -1.11 60.85
N ARG A 683 -78.21 0.00 60.77
CA ARG A 683 -78.39 1.09 61.84
C ARG A 683 -79.70 1.99 61.77
N ALA A 684 -80.06 2.87 62.76
CA ALA A 684 -81.26 3.79 62.91
C ALA A 684 -81.01 5.37 62.99
N ALA A 685 -82.02 6.28 63.22
CA ALA A 685 -82.12 7.78 62.95
C ALA A 685 -81.75 8.87 64.05
N SER A 686 -81.40 10.16 63.70
CA SER A 686 -80.94 11.37 64.52
C SER A 686 -81.02 12.78 63.79
N CYS A 687 -80.39 13.91 64.18
CA CYS A 687 -80.28 15.18 63.36
C CYS A 687 -78.95 15.93 63.56
N ALA A 688 -78.22 16.28 62.48
CA ALA A 688 -76.94 16.98 62.53
C ALA A 688 -76.46 17.44 61.14
N GLY A 689 -75.79 18.60 61.06
CA GLY A 689 -75.16 19.09 59.84
C GLY A 689 -76.14 19.82 58.93
N ASN A 690 -76.90 20.74 59.50
CA ASN A 690 -77.97 21.48 58.82
C ASN A 690 -78.99 20.59 58.19
N THR A 691 -79.04 19.33 58.60
CA THR A 691 -79.77 18.29 57.93
C THR A 691 -80.20 17.25 59.03
N GLU A 692 -81.43 16.73 59.07
CA GLU A 692 -82.01 15.73 60.03
C GLU A 692 -81.95 14.22 59.63
N THR A 693 -81.16 13.38 60.30
CA THR A 693 -80.69 11.98 60.01
C THR A 693 -81.70 10.82 60.21
N HIS A 694 -81.62 9.77 59.39
CA HIS A 694 -82.45 8.56 59.32
C HIS A 694 -81.57 7.27 59.29
N ALA A 695 -82.18 6.07 59.33
CA ALA A 695 -81.56 4.71 59.44
C ALA A 695 -80.63 4.23 58.25
N ALA A 696 -79.78 3.17 58.39
CA ALA A 696 -78.71 2.72 57.44
C ALA A 696 -78.42 1.18 57.27
N PHE A 697 -77.64 0.74 56.25
CA PHE A 697 -77.41 -0.63 55.68
C PHE A 697 -75.94 -0.85 55.14
N CYS A 698 -75.31 -2.06 55.03
CA CYS A 698 -73.89 -2.42 54.64
C CYS A 698 -73.22 -1.46 53.62
N THR A 699 -71.88 -1.32 53.63
CA THR A 699 -71.13 -0.35 52.78
C THR A 699 -70.71 -0.88 51.42
N GLY A 700 -70.74 -2.19 51.20
CA GLY A 700 -70.12 -2.75 50.00
C GLY A 700 -68.60 -2.85 50.01
N ASN A 701 -67.92 -2.68 51.16
CA ASN A 701 -66.46 -2.75 51.26
C ASN A 701 -65.95 -3.65 52.41
N GLY A 702 -66.77 -4.56 52.94
CA GLY A 702 -66.39 -5.34 54.14
C GLY A 702 -67.17 -5.00 55.41
N PHE A 703 -67.95 -3.90 55.42
CA PHE A 703 -68.34 -3.19 56.65
C PHE A 703 -69.78 -2.61 56.60
N CYS A 704 -70.29 -2.05 57.71
CA CYS A 704 -71.59 -1.33 57.81
C CYS A 704 -71.42 0.23 57.95
N PRO A 705 -72.09 1.10 57.14
CA PRO A 705 -71.86 2.56 57.04
C PRO A 705 -72.62 3.38 58.07
N GLY A 706 -72.32 4.70 58.15
CA GLY A 706 -72.94 5.84 58.89
C GLY A 706 -74.36 6.31 58.43
N ALA A 707 -75.04 7.21 59.16
CA ALA A 707 -76.51 7.56 59.04
C ALA A 707 -76.82 8.86 58.18
N THR A 708 -78.04 9.11 57.61
CA THR A 708 -78.37 10.18 56.56
C THR A 708 -79.62 11.13 56.73
N THR A 709 -79.64 12.43 56.31
CA THR A 709 -80.40 13.62 56.89
C THR A 709 -81.41 14.57 56.07
N THR A 710 -82.31 15.49 56.64
CA THR A 710 -83.17 16.68 56.09
C THR A 710 -82.78 18.21 56.34
N PRO A 711 -82.66 19.17 55.37
CA PRO A 711 -81.90 20.46 55.51
C PRO A 711 -82.50 21.80 56.10
N CYS A 712 -81.65 22.77 56.55
CA CYS A 712 -81.91 23.91 57.49
C CYS A 712 -81.80 25.41 57.01
N ASN A 713 -81.43 25.74 55.77
CA ASN A 713 -81.03 27.09 55.27
C ASN A 713 -82.13 28.21 55.38
N PRO A 714 -81.81 29.52 55.67
CA PRO A 714 -80.50 30.18 55.79
C PRO A 714 -79.80 30.03 57.13
N PHE A 715 -80.39 29.22 58.01
CA PHE A 715 -79.83 28.87 59.30
C PHE A 715 -79.31 27.43 59.31
N VAL A 716 -78.76 27.01 60.45
CA VAL A 716 -78.18 25.68 60.67
C VAL A 716 -79.05 24.76 61.50
N CYS A 717 -78.71 23.48 61.68
CA CYS A 717 -79.51 22.54 62.49
C CYS A 717 -79.03 22.45 63.95
N GLY A 718 -79.98 22.32 64.88
CA GLY A 718 -79.78 22.06 66.31
C GLY A 718 -79.92 20.57 66.68
N ALA A 719 -80.02 20.26 67.99
CA ALA A 719 -79.75 18.93 68.54
C ALA A 719 -80.58 17.75 67.98
N ASN A 720 -81.81 17.98 67.51
CA ASN A 720 -82.65 16.97 66.84
C ASN A 720 -83.48 17.55 65.66
N ALA A 721 -83.36 18.86 65.34
CA ALA A 721 -84.09 19.59 64.27
C ALA A 721 -83.51 21.01 64.01
N CYS A 722 -84.07 21.79 63.07
CA CYS A 722 -83.54 23.06 62.51
C CYS A 722 -83.55 24.35 63.39
N LEU A 723 -82.59 25.31 63.22
CA LEU A 723 -82.48 26.64 63.91
C LEU A 723 -83.09 27.82 63.09
N ASN A 724 -83.26 29.01 63.71
CA ASN A 724 -83.91 30.19 63.10
C ASN A 724 -83.33 31.59 63.48
N HIS A 725 -82.15 31.64 64.09
CA HIS A 725 -81.38 32.84 64.49
C HIS A 725 -79.88 32.51 64.51
N CYS A 726 -78.96 33.44 64.24
CA CYS A 726 -77.52 33.19 64.27
C CYS A 726 -76.83 33.89 65.45
N GLU A 727 -75.97 33.18 66.20
CA GLU A 727 -75.11 33.74 67.25
C GLU A 727 -73.63 33.68 66.86
N THR A 728 -73.28 32.78 65.94
CA THR A 728 -71.96 32.59 65.37
C THR A 728 -72.04 32.49 63.84
N PHE A 729 -70.93 32.70 63.13
CA PHE A 729 -70.89 32.52 61.66
C PHE A 729 -71.30 31.09 61.22
N ALA A 730 -71.14 30.11 62.12
CA ALA A 730 -71.54 28.73 61.91
C ALA A 730 -73.06 28.51 61.98
N ASP A 731 -73.84 29.54 62.35
CA ASP A 731 -75.30 29.49 62.40
C ASP A 731 -75.99 29.94 61.10
N CYS A 732 -75.21 30.28 60.08
CA CYS A 732 -75.65 30.74 58.77
C CYS A 732 -75.28 29.75 57.64
N SER A 733 -76.08 29.70 56.57
CA SER A 733 -75.76 28.90 55.37
C SER A 733 -74.57 29.46 54.58
N THR A 734 -73.79 28.60 53.92
CA THR A 734 -72.57 28.92 53.18
C THR A 734 -72.70 30.13 52.24
N GLY A 735 -71.75 31.06 52.32
CA GLY A 735 -71.76 32.34 51.59
C GLY A 735 -72.13 33.55 52.45
N ASN A 736 -72.64 33.34 53.67
CA ASN A 736 -73.02 34.41 54.58
C ASN A 736 -72.24 34.35 55.92
N TYR A 737 -71.93 35.50 56.52
CA TYR A 737 -71.44 35.64 57.88
C TYR A 737 -72.52 36.22 58.81
N CYS A 738 -72.52 35.84 60.08
CA CYS A 738 -73.45 36.35 61.08
C CYS A 738 -73.04 37.75 61.59
N SER A 739 -73.83 38.77 61.30
CA SER A 739 -73.58 40.14 61.78
C SER A 739 -73.73 40.25 63.29
N ALA A 740 -73.19 41.33 63.89
CA ALA A 740 -73.33 41.62 65.32
C ALA A 740 -74.80 41.79 65.80
N GLN A 741 -75.75 41.85 64.86
CA GLN A 741 -77.19 41.96 65.08
C GLN A 741 -77.95 40.63 64.88
N GLY A 742 -77.26 39.51 64.67
CA GLY A 742 -77.87 38.16 64.57
C GLY A 742 -78.46 37.82 63.19
N GLN A 743 -77.92 38.41 62.11
CA GLN A 743 -78.38 38.22 60.73
C GLN A 743 -77.27 37.67 59.82
N CYS A 744 -77.59 36.84 58.84
CA CYS A 744 -76.62 36.31 57.87
C CYS A 744 -76.42 37.28 56.65
N LEU A 745 -75.21 37.83 56.42
CA LEU A 745 -74.83 38.84 55.39
C LEU A 745 -73.63 38.40 54.50
N PHE A 746 -73.39 39.03 53.32
CA PHE A 746 -72.32 38.66 52.35
C PHE A 746 -71.03 39.54 52.42
N ASP A 747 -69.88 38.99 52.05
CA ASP A 747 -68.54 39.62 52.04
C ASP A 747 -68.08 40.06 50.63
N THR A 748 -67.37 41.19 50.51
CA THR A 748 -66.91 41.81 49.24
C THR A 748 -65.43 42.22 49.23
N GLU A 749 -64.67 42.01 50.32
CA GLU A 749 -63.26 42.40 50.38
C GLU A 749 -62.35 41.26 49.90
N ALA A 750 -61.35 41.58 49.08
CA ALA A 750 -60.43 40.56 48.55
C ALA A 750 -59.24 40.30 49.50
N PRO A 751 -58.73 39.06 49.58
CA PRO A 751 -57.57 38.73 50.40
C PRO A 751 -56.33 39.55 50.03
N VAL A 752 -55.50 39.87 51.02
CA VAL A 752 -54.21 40.55 50.86
C VAL A 752 -53.10 39.50 50.76
N LEU A 753 -52.36 39.49 49.63
CA LEU A 753 -51.30 38.53 49.33
C LEU A 753 -49.93 39.03 49.82
N SER A 754 -49.18 38.17 50.52
CA SER A 754 -47.79 38.38 50.92
C SER A 754 -46.90 37.36 50.20
N LEU A 755 -46.04 37.87 49.32
CA LEU A 755 -45.12 37.09 48.49
C LEU A 755 -43.69 37.19 49.01
N PRO A 756 -42.86 36.15 48.82
CA PRO A 756 -41.44 36.21 49.15
C PRO A 756 -40.69 37.16 48.19
N SER A 757 -39.48 37.55 48.58
CA SER A 757 -38.56 38.26 47.68
C SER A 757 -38.04 37.33 46.57
N SER A 758 -37.41 37.92 45.55
CA SER A 758 -36.73 37.16 44.49
C SER A 758 -35.72 36.17 45.05
N LEU A 759 -35.66 34.96 44.49
CA LEU A 759 -34.73 33.90 44.90
C LEU A 759 -33.72 33.62 43.79
N ILE A 760 -32.43 33.49 44.13
CA ILE A 760 -31.37 33.09 43.20
C ILE A 760 -30.79 31.76 43.69
N LEU A 761 -30.71 30.77 42.82
CA LEU A 761 -30.23 29.41 43.13
C LEU A 761 -29.18 28.96 42.11
N GLU A 762 -28.20 28.18 42.56
CA GLU A 762 -27.26 27.48 41.67
C GLU A 762 -27.92 26.23 41.11
N ALA A 763 -27.75 25.99 39.81
CA ALA A 763 -28.16 24.75 39.18
C ALA A 763 -27.45 23.54 39.81
N THR A 764 -28.18 22.44 39.94
CA THR A 764 -27.66 21.19 40.55
C THR A 764 -27.61 20.02 39.55
N GLY A 765 -27.94 20.31 38.30
CA GLY A 765 -28.05 19.37 37.19
C GLY A 765 -28.65 20.05 35.95
N PRO A 766 -28.73 19.34 34.80
CA PRO A 766 -29.22 19.91 33.54
C PRO A 766 -30.68 20.38 33.58
N ALA A 767 -31.48 19.84 34.51
CA ALA A 767 -32.86 20.26 34.73
C ALA A 767 -32.99 21.56 35.55
N GLY A 768 -31.88 22.09 36.09
CA GLY A 768 -31.80 23.30 36.91
C GLY A 768 -31.73 23.05 38.43
N ALA A 769 -32.45 23.86 39.22
CA ALA A 769 -32.41 23.82 40.68
C ALA A 769 -33.81 23.68 41.30
N GLN A 770 -33.94 22.90 42.37
CA GLN A 770 -35.18 22.83 43.13
C GLN A 770 -35.32 24.07 44.02
N ALA A 771 -36.46 24.77 43.93
CA ALA A 771 -36.72 25.96 44.74
C ALA A 771 -37.87 25.72 45.72
N ASN A 772 -37.62 26.00 46.99
CA ASN A 772 -38.63 26.00 48.05
C ASN A 772 -38.93 27.44 48.47
N PHE A 773 -40.20 27.83 48.41
CA PHE A 773 -40.68 29.16 48.79
C PHE A 773 -42.05 29.08 49.48
N ALA A 774 -42.41 30.11 50.22
CA ALA A 774 -43.68 30.21 50.91
C ALA A 774 -44.35 31.55 50.59
N ALA A 775 -45.62 31.49 50.17
CA ALA A 775 -46.50 32.64 50.00
C ALA A 775 -47.69 32.49 50.93
N THR A 776 -48.18 33.60 51.48
CA THR A 776 -49.32 33.61 52.42
C THR A 776 -50.33 34.67 52.01
N ALA A 777 -51.60 34.49 52.35
CA ALA A 777 -52.63 35.49 52.16
C ALA A 777 -53.50 35.62 53.41
N THR A 778 -53.95 36.83 53.69
CA THR A 778 -54.85 37.12 54.80
C THR A 778 -55.99 38.02 54.33
N ASP A 779 -57.21 37.63 54.66
CA ASP A 779 -58.43 38.36 54.42
C ASP A 779 -58.96 38.99 55.73
N ALA A 780 -59.61 40.14 55.62
CA ALA A 780 -60.07 40.92 56.77
C ALA A 780 -61.20 40.23 57.55
N VAL A 781 -61.99 39.38 56.89
CA VAL A 781 -63.15 38.69 57.46
C VAL A 781 -62.82 37.24 57.81
N THR A 782 -62.08 36.53 56.96
CA THR A 782 -61.80 35.08 57.07
C THR A 782 -60.41 34.73 57.60
N GLY A 783 -59.52 35.69 57.80
CA GLY A 783 -58.17 35.44 58.33
C GLY A 783 -57.26 34.82 57.28
N GLN A 784 -56.45 33.81 57.63
CA GLN A 784 -55.51 33.20 56.69
C GLN A 784 -56.23 32.39 55.60
N VAL A 785 -55.84 32.61 54.34
CA VAL A 785 -56.48 32.04 53.15
C VAL A 785 -55.46 31.23 52.33
N PRO A 786 -55.83 30.04 51.79
CA PRO A 786 -54.90 29.23 51.01
C PRO A 786 -54.36 29.95 49.77
N VAL A 787 -53.05 29.80 49.53
CA VAL A 787 -52.37 30.35 48.35
C VAL A 787 -52.00 29.22 47.40
N THR A 788 -52.26 29.39 46.11
CA THR A 788 -51.81 28.48 45.05
C THR A 788 -50.78 29.19 44.19
N CYS A 789 -49.60 28.60 43.99
CA CYS A 789 -48.53 29.16 43.17
C CYS A 789 -48.21 28.25 41.98
N THR A 790 -47.92 28.84 40.83
CA THR A 790 -47.52 28.14 39.60
C THR A 790 -46.26 28.78 39.00
N PRO A 791 -45.16 28.03 38.80
CA PRO A 791 -44.91 26.65 39.26
C PRO A 791 -44.99 26.50 40.79
N ALA A 792 -45.25 25.28 41.29
CA ALA A 792 -45.44 25.04 42.72
C ALA A 792 -44.11 25.04 43.52
N SER A 793 -44.19 25.36 44.80
CA SER A 793 -43.04 25.26 45.73
C SER A 793 -42.53 23.82 45.81
N GLY A 794 -41.21 23.64 45.78
CA GLY A 794 -40.56 22.33 45.70
C GLY A 794 -40.41 21.78 44.28
N GLY A 795 -40.81 22.53 43.24
CA GLY A 795 -40.54 22.22 41.85
C GLY A 795 -39.09 22.51 41.42
N THR A 796 -38.65 21.88 40.33
CA THR A 796 -37.37 22.18 39.68
C THR A 796 -37.57 23.32 38.68
N PHE A 797 -36.74 24.36 38.79
CA PHE A 797 -36.71 25.52 37.92
C PHE A 797 -35.52 25.42 36.99
N ALA A 798 -35.74 25.57 35.68
CA ALA A 798 -34.68 25.56 34.68
C ALA A 798 -33.80 26.82 34.80
N LEU A 799 -32.60 26.75 34.20
CA LEU A 799 -31.68 27.88 34.07
C LEU A 799 -32.37 29.14 33.51
N GLY A 800 -32.02 30.30 34.06
CA GLY A 800 -32.66 31.57 33.76
C GLY A 800 -33.70 32.00 34.80
N THR A 801 -34.49 33.03 34.47
CA THR A 801 -35.48 33.60 35.40
C THR A 801 -36.89 33.13 35.09
N THR A 802 -37.51 32.42 36.04
CA THR A 802 -38.90 31.99 35.99
C THR A 802 -39.74 32.84 36.94
N ALA A 803 -40.83 33.43 36.44
CA ALA A 803 -41.81 34.11 37.30
C ALA A 803 -42.74 33.08 37.95
N VAL A 804 -42.80 33.05 39.28
CA VAL A 804 -43.82 32.29 40.03
C VAL A 804 -45.02 33.18 40.26
N ILE A 805 -46.18 32.76 39.77
CA ILE A 805 -47.45 33.49 39.95
C ILE A 805 -48.24 32.80 41.05
N CYS A 806 -48.60 33.55 42.09
CA CYS A 806 -49.40 33.07 43.20
C CYS A 806 -50.76 33.77 43.23
N SER A 807 -51.82 33.01 43.51
CA SER A 807 -53.17 33.51 43.69
C SER A 807 -53.76 33.00 45.00
N ALA A 808 -54.64 33.80 45.60
CA ALA A 808 -55.42 33.43 46.76
C ALA A 808 -56.86 33.88 46.55
N SER A 809 -57.81 33.05 46.98
CA SER A 809 -59.23 33.37 46.94
C SER A 809 -59.87 32.95 48.25
N ASP A 810 -60.71 33.82 48.80
CA ASP A 810 -61.43 33.54 50.04
C ASP A 810 -62.62 32.60 49.83
N PRO A 811 -63.19 32.03 50.91
CA PRO A 811 -64.40 31.20 50.84
C PRO A 811 -65.65 31.91 50.31
N PHE A 812 -65.61 33.22 50.11
CA PHE A 812 -66.72 34.06 49.66
C PHE A 812 -66.59 34.52 48.19
N GLY A 813 -65.50 34.16 47.51
CA GLY A 813 -65.30 34.32 46.07
C GLY A 813 -64.47 35.55 45.66
N ASN A 814 -63.91 36.32 46.59
CA ASN A 814 -62.99 37.40 46.25
C ASN A 814 -61.58 36.82 46.03
N ALA A 815 -60.82 37.39 45.09
CA ALA A 815 -59.52 36.84 44.68
C ALA A 815 -58.45 37.92 44.43
N THR A 816 -57.20 37.56 44.69
CA THR A 816 -56.01 38.39 44.43
C THR A 816 -54.91 37.56 43.76
N SER A 817 -54.01 38.21 43.01
CA SER A 817 -52.87 37.55 42.38
C SER A 817 -51.64 38.45 42.34
N GLY A 818 -50.45 37.86 42.49
CA GLY A 818 -49.17 38.55 42.31
C GLY A 818 -48.05 37.58 41.93
N SER A 819 -46.88 38.10 41.57
CA SER A 819 -45.75 37.28 41.11
C SER A 819 -44.41 37.72 41.68
N PHE A 820 -43.49 36.77 41.86
CA PHE A 820 -42.08 37.03 42.19
C PHE A 820 -41.17 36.16 41.32
N PRO A 821 -39.93 36.59 41.00
CA PRO A 821 -39.02 35.83 40.16
C PRO A 821 -38.16 34.84 40.96
N ILE A 822 -37.88 33.69 40.36
CA ILE A 822 -36.82 32.75 40.76
C ILE A 822 -35.81 32.67 39.62
N THR A 823 -34.54 32.95 39.90
CA THR A 823 -33.45 32.88 38.93
C THR A 823 -32.54 31.71 39.27
N VAL A 824 -32.38 30.77 38.34
CA VAL A 824 -31.38 29.71 38.44
C VAL A 824 -30.19 30.10 37.58
N VAL A 825 -29.00 30.13 38.17
CA VAL A 825 -27.73 30.47 37.52
C VAL A 825 -26.79 29.26 37.51
N ASP A 826 -25.85 29.26 36.57
CA ASP A 826 -24.72 28.35 36.56
C ASP A 826 -23.46 29.14 36.87
N THR A 827 -22.71 28.73 37.88
CA THR A 827 -21.45 29.34 38.29
C THR A 827 -20.30 28.34 38.40
N THR A 828 -20.53 27.06 38.06
CA THR A 828 -19.53 26.00 38.19
C THR A 828 -18.86 25.71 36.85
N PRO A 829 -17.54 25.93 36.71
CA PRO A 829 -16.84 25.57 35.48
C PRO A 829 -16.77 24.04 35.26
N PRO A 830 -16.62 23.59 34.00
CA PRO A 830 -16.46 22.19 33.68
C PRO A 830 -15.20 21.57 34.32
N VAL A 831 -15.25 20.26 34.62
CA VAL A 831 -14.09 19.48 35.07
C VAL A 831 -13.41 18.86 33.85
N LEU A 832 -12.14 19.23 33.62
CA LEU A 832 -11.30 18.72 32.55
C LEU A 832 -10.32 17.65 33.07
N HIS A 833 -10.30 16.48 32.44
CA HIS A 833 -9.37 15.38 32.72
C HIS A 833 -8.52 15.08 31.48
N ILE A 834 -7.20 15.24 31.58
CA ILE A 834 -6.27 14.93 30.48
C ILE A 834 -5.92 13.44 30.55
N GLU A 835 -6.14 12.71 29.44
CA GLU A 835 -6.01 11.26 29.39
C GLU A 835 -4.55 10.84 29.21
N GLY A 836 -3.92 10.23 30.21
CA GLY A 836 -2.52 9.77 30.15
C GLY A 836 -1.54 10.66 30.91
N PRO A 837 -0.23 10.53 30.67
CA PRO A 837 0.79 11.20 31.47
C PRO A 837 0.88 12.70 31.15
N SER A 838 1.29 13.50 32.15
CA SER A 838 1.50 14.95 31.99
C SER A 838 2.71 15.30 31.13
N SER A 839 3.62 14.34 30.91
CA SER A 839 4.79 14.43 30.04
C SER A 839 4.95 13.15 29.21
N VAL A 840 5.19 13.28 27.91
CA VAL A 840 5.42 12.16 26.97
C VAL A 840 6.78 12.33 26.29
N GLU A 841 7.61 11.29 26.31
CA GLU A 841 8.78 11.19 25.42
C GLU A 841 8.34 10.55 24.11
N HIS A 842 8.72 11.16 22.99
CA HIS A 842 8.30 10.76 21.64
C HIS A 842 9.50 10.63 20.71
N GLU A 843 9.57 9.56 19.93
CA GLU A 843 10.63 9.37 18.94
C GLU A 843 10.29 10.16 17.66
N CYS A 844 11.22 11.01 17.19
CA CYS A 844 11.00 11.73 15.94
C CYS A 844 10.92 10.80 14.72
N GLY A 845 10.25 11.26 13.67
CA GLY A 845 9.95 10.46 12.49
C GLY A 845 8.70 9.59 12.61
N THR A 846 8.09 9.52 13.80
CA THR A 846 6.78 8.90 14.00
C THR A 846 5.70 9.95 14.28
N PRO A 847 4.44 9.74 13.82
CA PRO A 847 3.38 10.68 14.12
C PRO A 847 3.08 10.69 15.63
N TYR A 848 3.13 11.87 16.24
CA TYR A 848 2.66 12.06 17.61
C TYR A 848 1.13 12.04 17.62
N LEU A 849 0.54 11.03 18.28
CA LEU A 849 -0.89 10.95 18.51
C LEU A 849 -1.20 11.44 19.92
N ASP A 850 -2.01 12.49 20.00
CA ASP A 850 -2.48 12.95 21.30
C ASP A 850 -3.56 12.01 21.86
N LEU A 851 -3.43 11.64 23.14
CA LEU A 851 -4.39 10.75 23.82
C LEU A 851 -5.69 11.48 24.21
N GLY A 852 -5.72 12.80 24.02
CA GLY A 852 -6.89 13.64 24.25
C GLY A 852 -7.15 13.97 25.72
N ALA A 853 -8.36 14.46 25.96
CA ALA A 853 -8.90 14.79 27.26
C ALA A 853 -10.40 14.52 27.26
N THR A 854 -10.98 14.32 28.45
CA THR A 854 -12.42 14.25 28.68
C THR A 854 -12.85 15.42 29.53
N ALA A 855 -14.09 15.88 29.36
CA ALA A 855 -14.63 16.99 30.12
C ALA A 855 -16.08 16.72 30.51
N SER A 856 -16.44 17.06 31.74
CA SER A 856 -17.82 16.93 32.22
C SER A 856 -18.19 18.13 33.07
N ASP A 857 -19.42 18.58 32.91
CA ASP A 857 -20.03 19.61 33.73
C ASP A 857 -21.33 19.11 34.38
N ILE A 858 -21.65 19.63 35.56
CA ILE A 858 -22.85 19.22 36.29
C ILE A 858 -24.14 19.69 35.60
N CYS A 859 -24.12 20.82 34.90
CA CYS A 859 -25.25 21.44 34.20
C CYS A 859 -25.29 21.05 32.73
N SER A 860 -24.15 20.99 32.04
CA SER A 860 -24.07 20.67 30.60
C SER A 860 -23.77 19.20 30.29
N GLY A 861 -23.46 18.36 31.29
CA GLY A 861 -23.21 16.93 31.08
C GLY A 861 -21.83 16.65 30.47
N ASP A 862 -21.74 15.70 29.54
CA ASP A 862 -20.48 15.38 28.86
C ASP A 862 -20.13 16.46 27.83
N LEU A 863 -19.01 17.14 28.07
CA LEU A 863 -18.47 18.22 27.23
C LEU A 863 -17.23 17.76 26.46
N SER A 864 -16.92 16.47 26.43
CA SER A 864 -15.70 15.95 25.80
C SER A 864 -15.60 16.31 24.31
N SER A 865 -16.73 16.38 23.59
CA SER A 865 -16.77 16.82 22.19
C SER A 865 -16.60 18.33 21.99
N ALA A 866 -16.72 19.12 23.06
CA ALA A 866 -16.56 20.58 23.05
C ALA A 866 -15.14 21.02 23.45
N ILE A 867 -14.24 20.08 23.76
CA ILE A 867 -12.84 20.37 24.07
C ILE A 867 -12.15 20.88 22.80
N VAL A 868 -11.65 22.10 22.89
CA VAL A 868 -10.74 22.69 21.92
C VAL A 868 -9.32 22.29 22.30
N THR A 869 -8.69 21.50 21.44
CA THR A 869 -7.29 21.09 21.56
C THR A 869 -6.45 21.89 20.57
N THR A 870 -5.41 22.56 21.05
CA THR A 870 -4.44 23.25 20.20
C THR A 870 -3.04 22.71 20.50
N HIS A 871 -2.36 22.20 19.48
CA HIS A 871 -0.97 21.80 19.58
C HIS A 871 -0.19 22.12 18.31
N GLY A 872 1.09 22.43 18.47
CA GLY A 872 2.08 22.54 17.40
C GLY A 872 3.15 21.46 17.47
N VAL A 873 2.86 20.32 18.11
CA VAL A 873 3.81 19.21 18.26
C VAL A 873 4.20 18.71 16.87
N SER A 874 5.45 18.96 16.48
CA SER A 874 6.02 18.39 15.27
C SER A 874 6.66 17.06 15.64
N GLY A 875 6.10 15.95 15.14
CA GLY A 875 6.72 14.62 15.32
C GLY A 875 8.01 14.44 14.51
N LEU A 876 8.44 15.44 13.73
CA LEU A 876 9.63 15.38 12.88
C LEU A 876 10.79 16.23 13.41
N GLU A 877 10.52 17.12 14.35
CA GLU A 877 11.53 18.04 14.87
C GLU A 877 11.80 17.71 16.34
N VAL A 878 13.07 17.48 16.67
CA VAL A 878 13.52 17.30 18.05
C VAL A 878 13.25 18.59 18.82
N GLY A 879 12.54 18.49 19.93
CA GLY A 879 12.10 19.66 20.67
C GLY A 879 11.10 19.33 21.77
N THR A 880 10.83 20.31 22.63
CA THR A 880 9.77 20.21 23.63
C THR A 880 8.59 21.03 23.18
N TYR A 881 7.42 20.39 23.14
CA TYR A 881 6.17 20.95 22.68
C TYR A 881 5.12 20.88 23.78
N THR A 882 4.10 21.73 23.69
CA THR A 882 2.99 21.74 24.65
C THR A 882 1.67 21.57 23.90
N VAL A 883 0.87 20.60 24.34
CA VAL A 883 -0.52 20.42 23.91
C VAL A 883 -1.39 21.17 24.91
N HIS A 884 -2.23 22.08 24.43
CA HIS A 884 -3.17 22.83 25.26
C HIS A 884 -4.60 22.35 25.03
N TYR A 885 -5.31 22.10 26.12
CA TYR A 885 -6.72 21.75 26.13
C TYR A 885 -7.51 22.87 26.79
N SER A 886 -8.65 23.22 26.20
CA SER A 886 -9.59 24.15 26.77
C SER A 886 -11.02 23.71 26.46
N VAL A 887 -11.93 23.90 27.40
CA VAL A 887 -13.35 23.59 27.20
C VAL A 887 -14.18 24.68 27.88
N ALA A 888 -15.26 25.08 27.21
CA ALA A 888 -16.26 25.99 27.74
C ALA A 888 -17.59 25.27 27.85
N ASP A 889 -18.36 25.53 28.91
CA ASP A 889 -19.76 25.13 28.98
C ASP A 889 -20.67 26.07 28.17
N GLU A 890 -21.97 25.78 28.15
CA GLU A 890 -22.97 26.54 27.38
C GLU A 890 -23.21 27.97 27.92
N VAL A 891 -22.77 28.28 29.14
CA VAL A 891 -22.89 29.60 29.78
C VAL A 891 -21.58 30.41 29.66
N GLY A 892 -20.51 29.76 29.18
CA GLY A 892 -19.23 30.37 28.84
C GLY A 892 -18.18 30.29 29.95
N LEU A 893 -18.37 29.47 30.99
CA LEU A 893 -17.31 29.21 31.98
C LEU A 893 -16.32 28.19 31.41
N THR A 894 -15.04 28.32 31.74
CA THR A 894 -13.98 27.56 31.08
C THR A 894 -13.09 26.78 32.03
N ALA A 895 -12.56 25.66 31.54
CA ALA A 895 -11.45 24.92 32.15
C ALA A 895 -10.34 24.67 31.13
N SER A 896 -9.09 24.67 31.59
CA SER A 896 -7.93 24.49 30.72
C SER A 896 -6.82 23.69 31.40
N GLY A 897 -6.05 22.95 30.61
CA GLY A 897 -4.87 22.20 31.05
C GLY A 897 -3.89 21.96 29.90
N SER A 898 -2.74 21.35 30.21
CA SER A 898 -1.72 21.09 29.19
C SER A 898 -0.92 19.81 29.43
N ARG A 899 -0.34 19.27 28.36
CA ARG A 899 0.63 18.18 28.36
C ARG A 899 1.93 18.64 27.70
N GLU A 900 3.06 18.21 28.25
CA GLU A 900 4.39 18.38 27.64
C GLU A 900 4.76 17.16 26.80
N VAL A 901 5.34 17.39 25.61
CA VAL A 901 5.82 16.34 24.71
C VAL A 901 7.27 16.64 24.34
N THR A 902 8.18 15.76 24.72
CA THR A 902 9.61 15.84 24.38
C THR A 902 9.88 14.91 23.22
N VAL A 903 10.04 15.49 22.03
CA VAL A 903 10.46 14.77 20.82
C VAL A 903 11.98 14.66 20.84
N GLN A 904 12.50 13.44 20.76
CA GLN A 904 13.93 13.13 20.77
C GLN A 904 14.27 12.10 19.70
N ASP A 905 15.53 12.11 19.30
CA ASP A 905 16.13 11.10 18.41
C ASP A 905 16.90 10.11 19.29
N THR A 906 16.56 8.83 19.22
CA THR A 906 17.22 7.76 19.98
C THR A 906 17.68 6.59 19.09
N LEU A 907 17.42 6.64 17.79
CA LEU A 907 17.67 5.55 16.86
C LEU A 907 18.85 5.87 15.94
N ALA A 908 19.53 4.83 15.47
CA ALA A 908 20.59 4.98 14.48
C ALA A 908 20.05 4.90 13.05
N PRO A 909 20.72 5.53 12.06
CA PRO A 909 20.25 5.54 10.68
C PRO A 909 20.22 4.15 10.08
N VAL A 910 19.33 3.90 9.13
CA VAL A 910 19.25 2.67 8.34
C VAL A 910 20.07 2.81 7.06
N ILE A 911 21.06 1.92 6.87
CA ILE A 911 21.82 1.80 5.62
C ILE A 911 21.18 0.69 4.76
N SER A 912 20.79 1.04 3.54
CA SER A 912 20.25 0.12 2.54
C SER A 912 21.24 -0.04 1.39
N MET A 913 21.68 -1.27 1.14
CA MET A 913 22.74 -1.56 0.16
C MET A 913 22.18 -1.68 -1.25
N SER A 914 22.77 -0.99 -2.24
CA SER A 914 22.41 -1.19 -3.64
C SER A 914 22.84 -2.58 -4.11
N PRO A 915 22.04 -3.31 -4.90
CA PRO A 915 22.43 -4.63 -5.41
C PRO A 915 23.75 -4.58 -6.18
N GLY A 916 24.62 -5.57 -5.97
CA GLY A 916 25.91 -5.65 -6.65
C GLY A 916 26.53 -7.03 -6.60
N PRO A 917 27.59 -7.26 -7.40
CA PRO A 917 28.26 -8.55 -7.45
C PRO A 917 28.93 -8.87 -6.11
N SER A 918 28.85 -10.13 -5.68
CA SER A 918 29.56 -10.65 -4.50
C SER A 918 30.82 -11.44 -4.88
N VAL A 919 31.01 -11.73 -6.17
CA VAL A 919 32.17 -12.43 -6.72
C VAL A 919 32.71 -11.65 -7.91
N LEU A 920 34.02 -11.42 -7.91
CA LEU A 920 34.74 -10.70 -8.94
C LEU A 920 35.79 -11.62 -9.57
N GLU A 921 35.99 -11.48 -10.87
CA GLU A 921 37.10 -12.14 -11.54
C GLU A 921 38.40 -11.35 -11.32
N CYS A 922 39.49 -12.08 -11.05
CA CYS A 922 40.82 -11.48 -10.90
C CYS A 922 41.32 -10.96 -12.24
N PHE A 923 41.86 -9.73 -12.25
CA PHE A 923 42.16 -8.94 -13.47
C PHE A 923 40.95 -8.77 -14.41
N GLY A 924 39.74 -8.95 -13.89
CA GLY A 924 38.47 -8.75 -14.59
C GLY A 924 38.17 -7.26 -14.84
N THR A 925 36.95 -6.97 -15.28
CA THR A 925 36.49 -5.57 -15.36
C THR A 925 36.60 -4.91 -13.98
N PRO A 926 37.12 -3.66 -13.89
CA PRO A 926 37.23 -2.96 -12.62
C PRO A 926 35.88 -2.92 -11.91
N TYR A 927 35.87 -3.27 -10.62
CA TYR A 927 34.69 -3.15 -9.78
C TYR A 927 34.32 -1.68 -9.57
N GLU A 928 33.10 -1.32 -9.96
CA GLU A 928 32.46 -0.07 -9.59
C GLU A 928 31.50 -0.34 -8.44
N ASP A 929 31.59 0.46 -7.37
CA ASP A 929 30.74 0.30 -6.21
C ASP A 929 29.30 0.76 -6.50
N PRO A 930 28.27 -0.11 -6.40
CA PRO A 930 26.87 0.27 -6.61
C PRO A 930 26.33 1.23 -5.54
N GLY A 931 27.08 1.43 -4.46
CA GLY A 931 26.75 2.34 -3.37
C GLY A 931 25.74 1.76 -2.38
N ALA A 932 25.27 2.64 -1.51
CA ALA A 932 24.23 2.40 -0.53
C ALA A 932 23.48 3.71 -0.29
N THR A 933 22.24 3.63 0.19
CA THR A 933 21.51 4.77 0.73
C THR A 933 21.49 4.69 2.25
N ALA A 934 21.34 5.83 2.91
CA ALA A 934 21.16 5.91 4.35
C ALA A 934 19.99 6.81 4.67
N VAL A 935 19.05 6.33 5.48
CA VAL A 935 17.88 7.10 5.92
C VAL A 935 17.76 7.03 7.42
N ASP A 936 17.40 8.13 8.02
CA ASP A 936 17.13 8.24 9.44
C ASP A 936 15.71 8.78 9.65
N ALA A 937 15.04 8.32 10.70
CA ALA A 937 13.66 8.70 10.98
C ALA A 937 13.54 10.21 11.28
N CYS A 938 14.54 10.79 11.93
CA CYS A 938 14.58 12.18 12.37
C CYS A 938 15.35 13.07 11.40
N ALA A 939 16.48 12.60 10.90
CA ALA A 939 17.35 13.37 10.02
C ALA A 939 17.04 13.21 8.53
N GLY A 940 16.14 12.29 8.16
CA GLY A 940 15.76 12.04 6.78
C GLY A 940 16.85 11.36 5.97
N ASP A 941 17.05 11.77 4.71
CA ASP A 941 18.06 11.16 3.84
C ASP A 941 19.48 11.59 4.24
N LEU A 942 20.24 10.63 4.78
CA LEU A 942 21.65 10.76 5.16
C LEU A 942 22.60 10.12 4.13
N THR A 943 22.13 9.76 2.93
CA THR A 943 22.94 9.09 1.90
C THR A 943 24.21 9.88 1.55
N SER A 944 24.12 11.21 1.49
CA SER A 944 25.29 12.07 1.24
C SER A 944 26.31 12.11 2.39
N SER A 945 25.92 11.67 3.58
CA SER A 945 26.77 11.61 4.79
C SER A 945 27.43 10.24 4.98
N LEU A 946 27.23 9.30 4.05
CA LEU A 946 27.90 8.00 4.07
C LEU A 946 29.41 8.14 3.88
N ILE A 947 30.17 7.58 4.81
CA ILE A 947 31.61 7.39 4.71
C ILE A 947 31.83 6.00 4.14
N VAL A 948 32.37 5.93 2.91
CA VAL A 948 32.67 4.67 2.22
C VAL A 948 34.16 4.39 2.28
N SER A 949 34.51 3.19 2.75
CA SER A 949 35.89 2.68 2.70
C SER A 949 35.94 1.39 1.91
N ASN A 950 36.87 1.30 0.97
CA ASN A 950 37.01 0.15 0.07
C ASN A 950 38.45 -0.36 0.11
N ASN A 951 38.65 -1.62 0.50
CA ASN A 951 39.95 -2.27 0.53
C ASN A 951 40.18 -3.26 -0.63
N LEU A 952 39.30 -3.26 -1.64
CA LEU A 952 39.34 -4.20 -2.74
C LEU A 952 40.65 -4.11 -3.52
N ASP A 953 41.31 -5.26 -3.64
CA ASP A 953 42.40 -5.48 -4.56
C ASP A 953 42.02 -6.59 -5.55
N GLN A 954 41.55 -6.19 -6.73
CA GLN A 954 41.10 -7.11 -7.77
C GLN A 954 42.26 -7.79 -8.54
N SER A 955 43.52 -7.56 -8.12
CA SER A 955 44.70 -8.25 -8.65
C SER A 955 45.13 -9.45 -7.82
N HIS A 956 44.52 -9.66 -6.65
CA HIS A 956 44.82 -10.80 -5.78
C HIS A 956 43.54 -11.55 -5.42
N ALA A 957 43.62 -12.88 -5.42
CA ALA A 957 42.51 -13.71 -4.95
C ALA A 957 42.34 -13.51 -3.44
N GLY A 958 41.10 -13.29 -2.99
CA GLY A 958 40.86 -12.96 -1.59
C GLY A 958 39.42 -12.57 -1.31
N GLU A 959 39.13 -12.38 -0.03
CA GLU A 959 37.89 -11.79 0.45
C GLU A 959 38.19 -10.32 0.82
N TYR A 960 37.37 -9.42 0.32
CA TYR A 960 37.48 -7.98 0.45
C TYR A 960 36.15 -7.41 0.91
N THR A 961 36.18 -6.19 1.43
CA THR A 961 35.00 -5.53 2.00
C THR A 961 34.91 -4.08 1.58
N VAL A 962 33.71 -3.67 1.18
CA VAL A 962 33.33 -2.25 1.13
C VAL A 962 32.52 -1.93 2.38
N THR A 963 32.99 -1.01 3.20
CA THR A 963 32.33 -0.63 4.45
C THR A 963 31.69 0.74 4.30
N TYR A 964 30.42 0.81 4.67
CA TYR A 964 29.59 2.01 4.67
C TYR A 964 29.29 2.37 6.11
N GLN A 965 29.62 3.59 6.51
CA GLN A 965 29.34 4.10 7.85
C GLN A 965 28.61 5.43 7.76
N VAL A 966 27.57 5.61 8.57
CA VAL A 966 26.84 6.88 8.65
C VAL A 966 26.57 7.21 10.11
N LYS A 967 26.59 8.50 10.42
CA LYS A 967 26.28 9.06 11.73
C LYS A 967 25.20 10.13 11.58
N ASP A 968 24.16 10.07 12.40
CA ASP A 968 23.14 11.12 12.43
C ASP A 968 23.60 12.36 13.24
N PRO A 969 22.83 13.47 13.19
CA PRO A 969 23.09 14.65 14.00
C PRO A 969 22.97 14.45 15.53
N ALA A 970 22.19 13.47 16.00
CA ALA A 970 22.04 13.15 17.43
C ALA A 970 23.24 12.35 17.98
N GLY A 971 24.05 11.79 17.10
CA GLY A 971 25.31 11.11 17.40
C GLY A 971 25.25 9.58 17.30
N HIS A 972 24.16 8.97 16.84
CA HIS A 972 24.09 7.52 16.65
C HIS A 972 24.69 7.10 15.32
N GLU A 973 25.29 5.91 15.30
CA GLU A 973 26.09 5.43 14.17
C GLU A 973 25.62 4.06 13.71
N ARG A 974 25.66 3.83 12.39
CA ARG A 974 25.47 2.51 11.80
C ARG A 974 26.56 2.18 10.80
N THR A 975 26.88 0.88 10.71
CA THR A 975 27.85 0.34 9.76
C THR A 975 27.24 -0.83 8.99
N ALA A 976 27.43 -0.85 7.67
CA ALA A 976 27.08 -1.95 6.78
C ALA A 976 28.31 -2.36 5.97
N VAL A 977 28.40 -3.64 5.60
CA VAL A 977 29.57 -4.19 4.89
C VAL A 977 29.12 -5.01 3.69
N ARG A 978 29.65 -4.68 2.51
CA ARG A 978 29.58 -5.51 1.30
C ARG A 978 30.77 -6.46 1.28
N GLN A 979 30.51 -7.77 1.29
CA GLN A 979 31.55 -8.78 1.10
C GLN A 979 31.77 -9.02 -0.40
N LEU A 980 33.03 -8.97 -0.83
CA LEU A 980 33.47 -9.19 -2.20
C LEU A 980 34.49 -10.32 -2.22
N LYS A 981 34.29 -11.31 -3.08
CA LYS A 981 35.26 -12.39 -3.29
C LYS A 981 35.93 -12.25 -4.65
N VAL A 982 37.24 -12.02 -4.67
CA VAL A 982 38.02 -12.12 -5.91
C VAL A 982 38.41 -13.58 -6.11
N GLY A 983 37.97 -14.17 -7.23
CA GLY A 983 38.26 -15.54 -7.61
C GLY A 983 39.73 -15.80 -7.97
N SER A 984 40.06 -17.04 -8.35
CA SER A 984 41.44 -17.42 -8.70
C SER A 984 42.01 -16.56 -9.83
N CYS A 985 43.26 -16.12 -9.67
CA CYS A 985 44.01 -15.35 -10.68
C CYS A 985 44.62 -16.24 -11.77
N CYS A 986 44.51 -17.57 -11.65
CA CYS A 986 45.09 -18.50 -12.62
C CYS A 986 44.31 -18.56 -13.95
N PHE A 987 45.02 -18.74 -15.06
CA PHE A 987 44.45 -19.04 -16.36
C PHE A 987 45.37 -19.86 -17.27
N ASN A 988 44.76 -20.50 -18.25
CA ASN A 988 45.45 -21.39 -19.17
C ASN A 988 45.69 -20.69 -20.51
N ILE A 989 46.91 -20.78 -21.02
CA ILE A 989 47.28 -20.36 -22.37
C ILE A 989 47.40 -21.64 -23.21
N ARG A 990 46.56 -21.73 -24.25
CA ARG A 990 46.46 -22.88 -25.17
C ARG A 990 46.38 -22.36 -26.61
N LEU A 991 47.54 -22.06 -27.19
CA LEU A 991 47.72 -21.46 -28.52
C LEU A 991 48.65 -22.31 -29.42
N GLY A 992 48.72 -23.62 -29.17
CA GLY A 992 49.55 -24.57 -29.93
C GLY A 992 48.77 -25.41 -30.94
N ASP A 993 47.46 -25.20 -31.06
CA ASP A 993 46.52 -25.98 -31.86
C ASP A 993 46.59 -25.68 -33.36
N TYR A 994 46.95 -24.46 -33.74
CA TYR A 994 47.04 -24.02 -35.14
C TYR A 994 48.30 -23.20 -35.43
N THR A 995 48.82 -23.33 -36.65
CA THR A 995 49.88 -22.45 -37.18
C THR A 995 49.27 -21.14 -37.69
N LEU A 996 48.02 -21.20 -38.16
CA LEU A 996 47.24 -20.02 -38.54
C LEU A 996 45.77 -20.25 -38.17
N PHE A 997 45.19 -19.36 -37.36
CA PHE A 997 43.80 -19.41 -36.93
C PHE A 997 43.13 -18.04 -37.08
N LEU A 998 42.08 -17.98 -37.88
CA LEU A 998 41.47 -16.72 -38.29
C LEU A 998 39.95 -16.70 -38.06
N LEU A 999 39.41 -15.53 -37.69
CA LEU A 999 37.96 -15.35 -37.54
C LEU A 999 37.26 -15.24 -38.90
N GLU A 1000 37.90 -14.52 -39.82
CA GLU A 1000 37.39 -14.19 -41.15
C GLU A 1000 38.24 -14.88 -42.23
N ASN A 1001 38.78 -14.14 -43.19
CA ASN A 1001 39.31 -14.68 -44.44
C ASN A 1001 40.83 -14.93 -44.42
N TYR A 1002 41.26 -15.90 -45.21
CA TYR A 1002 42.67 -16.10 -45.60
C TYR A 1002 42.82 -16.01 -47.13
N THR A 1003 43.60 -15.04 -47.63
CA THR A 1003 43.76 -14.82 -49.08
C THR A 1003 45.23 -14.69 -49.49
N GLY A 1004 45.61 -15.37 -50.57
CA GLY A 1004 46.91 -15.24 -51.22
C GLY A 1004 48.04 -16.06 -50.59
N GLY A 1005 47.73 -16.83 -49.53
CA GLY A 1005 48.67 -17.63 -48.76
C GLY A 1005 49.57 -18.56 -49.59
N HIS A 1006 50.73 -18.89 -49.02
CA HIS A 1006 51.74 -19.80 -49.59
C HIS A 1006 51.83 -21.07 -48.74
N ASP A 1007 53.02 -21.53 -48.37
CA ASP A 1007 53.23 -22.78 -47.64
C ASP A 1007 53.01 -22.55 -46.14
N VAL A 1008 52.17 -23.39 -45.53
CA VAL A 1008 51.99 -23.42 -44.08
C VAL A 1008 52.14 -24.86 -43.63
N GLY A 1009 53.26 -25.16 -42.98
CA GLY A 1009 53.64 -26.51 -42.62
C GLY A 1009 52.64 -27.20 -41.68
N GLY A 1010 51.86 -26.45 -40.90
CA GLY A 1010 50.92 -26.96 -39.90
C GLY A 1010 49.44 -26.75 -40.24
N LYS A 1011 48.59 -26.76 -39.20
CA LYS A 1011 47.13 -26.62 -39.35
C LYS A 1011 46.74 -25.17 -39.61
N VAL A 1012 45.76 -25.00 -40.48
CA VAL A 1012 45.19 -23.69 -40.86
C VAL A 1012 43.67 -23.72 -40.72
N ALA A 1013 43.11 -22.71 -40.06
CA ALA A 1013 41.66 -22.52 -39.97
C ALA A 1013 41.29 -21.05 -40.13
N ALA A 1014 40.21 -20.77 -40.85
CA ALA A 1014 39.64 -19.45 -41.04
C ALA A 1014 38.12 -19.53 -41.02
N GLY A 1015 37.43 -18.73 -40.21
CA GLY A 1015 35.97 -18.77 -40.10
C GLY A 1015 35.23 -18.24 -41.34
N GLY A 1016 35.91 -17.46 -42.16
CA GLY A 1016 35.46 -17.01 -43.47
C GLY A 1016 36.01 -17.86 -44.63
N ASN A 1017 36.29 -17.20 -45.74
CA ASN A 1017 36.74 -17.81 -46.98
C ASN A 1017 38.26 -18.04 -46.98
N ILE A 1018 38.69 -19.14 -47.58
CA ILE A 1018 40.11 -19.43 -47.84
C ILE A 1018 40.35 -19.48 -49.35
N ILE A 1019 41.31 -18.67 -49.83
CA ILE A 1019 41.72 -18.59 -51.24
C ILE A 1019 43.24 -18.73 -51.33
N LEU A 1020 43.72 -19.85 -51.89
CA LEU A 1020 45.14 -20.21 -51.95
C LEU A 1020 45.58 -20.63 -53.35
N SER A 1021 46.82 -20.29 -53.70
CA SER A 1021 47.50 -20.74 -54.92
C SER A 1021 48.98 -20.99 -54.64
N ASP A 1022 49.56 -22.03 -55.24
CA ASP A 1022 50.99 -22.34 -55.08
C ASP A 1022 51.35 -22.60 -53.60
N PHE A 1023 50.65 -23.57 -52.97
CA PHE A 1023 50.68 -23.80 -51.53
C PHE A 1023 50.97 -25.25 -51.12
N ALA A 1024 51.52 -25.43 -49.92
CA ALA A 1024 51.58 -26.69 -49.20
C ALA A 1024 51.03 -26.52 -47.76
N MET A 1025 49.87 -27.10 -47.47
CA MET A 1025 49.22 -27.05 -46.15
C MET A 1025 49.46 -28.35 -45.38
N GLY A 1026 49.97 -28.26 -44.16
CA GLY A 1026 50.14 -29.42 -43.28
C GLY A 1026 51.29 -30.36 -43.65
N ALA A 1027 52.18 -29.97 -44.58
CA ALA A 1027 53.24 -30.84 -45.08
C ALA A 1027 54.26 -31.26 -43.99
N ALA A 1028 54.38 -30.47 -42.91
CA ALA A 1028 55.25 -30.75 -41.77
C ALA A 1028 54.51 -31.45 -40.61
N LEU A 1029 53.22 -31.75 -40.74
CA LEU A 1029 52.48 -32.51 -39.72
C LEU A 1029 52.90 -33.99 -39.72
N PRO A 1030 52.91 -34.64 -38.54
CA PRO A 1030 53.07 -36.09 -38.43
C PRO A 1030 52.05 -36.84 -39.29
N ASP A 1031 52.44 -37.99 -39.86
CA ASP A 1031 51.58 -38.78 -40.77
C ASP A 1031 50.23 -39.21 -40.14
N ASN A 1032 50.15 -39.28 -38.82
CA ASN A 1032 48.94 -39.63 -38.08
C ASN A 1032 48.05 -38.43 -37.71
N ASP A 1033 48.51 -37.19 -37.89
CA ASP A 1033 47.71 -35.98 -37.59
C ASP A 1033 47.02 -35.44 -38.84
N LEU A 1034 45.92 -36.09 -39.19
CA LEU A 1034 45.12 -35.75 -40.38
C LEU A 1034 43.92 -34.86 -40.06
N SER A 1035 43.68 -34.55 -38.79
CA SER A 1035 42.44 -33.89 -38.35
C SER A 1035 42.52 -32.37 -38.51
N ASN A 1036 41.50 -31.80 -39.17
CA ASN A 1036 41.31 -30.34 -39.32
C ASN A 1036 42.56 -29.62 -39.82
N THR A 1037 43.26 -30.21 -40.79
CA THR A 1037 44.49 -29.66 -41.37
C THR A 1037 44.23 -28.34 -42.08
N LEU A 1038 43.10 -28.23 -42.79
CA LEU A 1038 42.64 -27.00 -43.42
C LEU A 1038 41.14 -26.82 -43.17
N VAL A 1039 40.70 -25.70 -42.60
CA VAL A 1039 39.29 -25.46 -42.30
C VAL A 1039 38.87 -24.07 -42.77
N ALA A 1040 37.96 -24.00 -43.75
CA ALA A 1040 37.25 -22.77 -44.12
C ALA A 1040 35.83 -22.82 -43.54
N GLY A 1041 35.44 -21.87 -42.70
CA GLY A 1041 34.05 -21.74 -42.26
C GLY A 1041 33.13 -21.26 -43.40
N GLY A 1042 33.69 -20.57 -44.40
CA GLY A 1042 33.02 -20.17 -45.65
C GLY A 1042 33.47 -21.01 -46.85
N ASP A 1043 33.74 -20.33 -47.97
CA ASP A 1043 34.16 -20.95 -49.23
C ASP A 1043 35.65 -21.34 -49.22
N LEU A 1044 35.98 -22.44 -49.89
CA LEU A 1044 37.35 -22.95 -50.02
C LEU A 1044 37.76 -23.01 -51.50
N THR A 1045 38.70 -22.14 -51.90
CA THR A 1045 39.24 -22.05 -53.27
C THR A 1045 40.73 -22.37 -53.29
N LEU A 1046 41.12 -23.40 -54.04
CA LEU A 1046 42.48 -23.95 -54.05
C LEU A 1046 42.99 -24.14 -55.48
N ALA A 1047 44.23 -23.73 -55.76
CA ALA A 1047 44.91 -23.94 -57.04
C ALA A 1047 46.38 -24.33 -56.85
N ARG A 1048 46.92 -25.20 -57.72
CA ARG A 1048 48.36 -25.57 -57.78
C ARG A 1048 49.02 -25.82 -56.42
N GLY A 1049 48.57 -26.82 -55.66
CA GLY A 1049 49.09 -27.04 -54.31
C GLY A 1049 48.70 -28.37 -53.69
N GLY A 1050 49.04 -28.56 -52.42
CA GLY A 1050 48.76 -29.80 -51.69
C GLY A 1050 48.29 -29.61 -50.26
N VAL A 1051 47.39 -30.49 -49.80
CA VAL A 1051 46.97 -30.60 -48.40
C VAL A 1051 47.37 -31.99 -47.87
N TRP A 1052 48.08 -32.02 -46.74
CA TRP A 1052 48.62 -33.23 -46.12
C TRP A 1052 47.78 -33.74 -44.94
N GLY A 1053 46.46 -33.66 -45.09
CA GLY A 1053 45.45 -34.13 -44.15
C GLY A 1053 44.03 -33.74 -44.59
N ASN A 1054 43.07 -33.70 -43.67
CA ASN A 1054 41.66 -33.42 -43.98
C ASN A 1054 41.40 -31.92 -44.14
N ALA A 1055 40.65 -31.56 -45.18
CA ALA A 1055 40.17 -30.22 -45.45
C ALA A 1055 38.65 -30.12 -45.27
N TRP A 1056 38.19 -29.02 -44.68
CA TRP A 1056 36.78 -28.73 -44.43
C TRP A 1056 36.39 -27.38 -45.02
N TYR A 1057 35.15 -27.28 -45.52
CA TYR A 1057 34.57 -26.04 -46.01
C TYR A 1057 33.09 -25.92 -45.61
N GLY A 1058 32.63 -24.74 -45.18
CA GLY A 1058 31.22 -24.53 -44.85
C GLY A 1058 30.36 -24.18 -46.06
N GLY A 1059 30.88 -23.36 -46.97
CA GLY A 1059 30.22 -22.86 -48.18
C GLY A 1059 30.43 -23.76 -49.39
N SER A 1060 31.05 -23.19 -50.44
CA SER A 1060 31.35 -23.86 -51.71
C SER A 1060 32.83 -24.25 -51.81
N TYR A 1061 33.11 -25.33 -52.55
CA TYR A 1061 34.47 -25.79 -52.83
C TYR A 1061 34.85 -25.60 -54.31
N HIS A 1062 36.00 -24.96 -54.55
CA HIS A 1062 36.58 -24.72 -55.87
C HIS A 1062 38.06 -25.11 -55.91
N GLY A 1063 38.35 -26.40 -56.14
CA GLY A 1063 39.71 -26.90 -56.40
C GLY A 1063 39.98 -27.08 -57.88
N ASP A 1064 41.13 -26.64 -58.38
CA ASP A 1064 41.59 -27.01 -59.74
C ASP A 1064 42.13 -28.46 -59.78
N GLN A 1065 42.36 -29.00 -60.99
CA GLN A 1065 42.84 -30.38 -61.19
C GLN A 1065 44.27 -30.62 -60.66
N THR A 1066 44.97 -29.58 -60.23
CA THR A 1066 46.36 -29.64 -59.76
C THR A 1066 46.47 -29.64 -58.23
N VAL A 1067 45.34 -29.57 -57.52
CA VAL A 1067 45.30 -29.70 -56.06
C VAL A 1067 45.38 -31.17 -55.64
N ALA A 1068 46.40 -31.52 -54.84
CA ALA A 1068 46.59 -32.87 -54.31
C ALA A 1068 46.21 -32.97 -52.83
N TYR A 1069 45.55 -34.08 -52.44
CA TYR A 1069 45.31 -34.44 -51.04
C TYR A 1069 46.13 -35.69 -50.71
N ALA A 1070 47.33 -35.52 -50.18
CA ALA A 1070 48.31 -36.60 -50.07
C ALA A 1070 47.92 -37.68 -49.06
N ARG A 1071 47.27 -37.30 -47.96
CA ARG A 1071 46.90 -38.19 -46.84
C ARG A 1071 45.50 -37.93 -46.26
N GLY A 1072 44.62 -37.28 -47.02
CA GLY A 1072 43.28 -36.92 -46.53
C GLY A 1072 42.30 -36.65 -47.65
N GLY A 1073 41.17 -36.04 -47.31
CA GLY A 1073 40.15 -35.65 -48.27
C GLY A 1073 39.57 -34.27 -47.96
N VAL A 1074 38.72 -33.80 -48.87
CA VAL A 1074 37.95 -32.57 -48.70
C VAL A 1074 36.48 -32.91 -48.47
N ALA A 1075 35.87 -32.29 -47.45
CA ALA A 1075 34.48 -32.52 -47.09
C ALA A 1075 33.80 -31.21 -46.65
N GLN A 1076 32.50 -31.12 -46.88
CA GLN A 1076 31.71 -29.98 -46.39
C GLN A 1076 31.43 -30.14 -44.90
N GLY A 1077 31.66 -29.08 -44.12
CA GLY A 1077 31.41 -29.01 -42.68
C GLY A 1077 32.14 -27.85 -42.00
N THR A 1078 31.65 -27.46 -40.83
CA THR A 1078 32.23 -26.40 -39.98
C THR A 1078 32.59 -26.98 -38.60
N PRO A 1079 33.70 -27.74 -38.48
CA PRO A 1079 34.05 -28.46 -37.25
C PRO A 1079 34.53 -27.57 -36.10
N ILE A 1080 34.57 -26.25 -36.28
CA ILE A 1080 35.08 -25.26 -35.33
C ILE A 1080 34.03 -24.18 -35.12
N ASP A 1081 33.73 -23.87 -33.85
CA ASP A 1081 32.98 -22.68 -33.48
C ASP A 1081 33.94 -21.48 -33.39
N PHE A 1082 34.09 -20.76 -34.49
CA PHE A 1082 35.00 -19.62 -34.58
C PHE A 1082 34.58 -18.46 -33.68
N ALA A 1083 33.28 -18.26 -33.43
CA ALA A 1083 32.79 -17.17 -32.60
C ALA A 1083 33.11 -17.42 -31.12
N ALA A 1084 32.83 -18.64 -30.63
CA ALA A 1084 33.19 -19.04 -29.27
C ALA A 1084 34.71 -19.00 -29.06
N ARG A 1085 35.49 -19.54 -30.01
CA ARG A 1085 36.95 -19.54 -29.92
C ARG A 1085 37.52 -18.11 -29.93
N PHE A 1086 36.99 -17.19 -30.74
CA PHE A 1086 37.45 -15.80 -30.71
C PHE A 1086 37.03 -15.03 -29.46
N ALA A 1087 35.90 -15.37 -28.84
CA ALA A 1087 35.56 -14.81 -27.53
C ALA A 1087 36.61 -15.20 -26.46
N GLU A 1088 37.05 -16.47 -26.45
CA GLU A 1088 38.14 -16.93 -25.59
C GLU A 1088 39.45 -16.20 -25.86
N LEU A 1089 39.84 -16.06 -27.14
CA LEU A 1089 41.09 -15.41 -27.53
C LEU A 1089 41.11 -13.91 -27.17
N ARG A 1090 39.98 -13.20 -27.32
CA ARG A 1090 39.84 -11.79 -26.92
C ARG A 1090 39.91 -11.64 -25.40
N ASN A 1091 39.23 -12.50 -24.66
CA ASN A 1091 39.32 -12.49 -23.19
C ASN A 1091 40.76 -12.78 -22.74
N LEU A 1092 41.42 -13.78 -23.33
CA LEU A 1092 42.80 -14.09 -23.03
C LEU A 1092 43.74 -12.91 -23.32
N SER A 1093 43.62 -12.26 -24.48
CA SER A 1093 44.41 -11.07 -24.84
C SER A 1093 44.23 -9.94 -23.83
N ALA A 1094 42.97 -9.65 -23.45
CA ALA A 1094 42.66 -8.61 -22.48
C ALA A 1094 43.21 -8.92 -21.08
N ARG A 1095 43.10 -10.17 -20.62
CA ARG A 1095 43.67 -10.61 -19.33
C ARG A 1095 45.18 -10.50 -19.31
N LEU A 1096 45.85 -11.00 -20.35
CA LEU A 1096 47.30 -10.88 -20.52
C LEU A 1096 47.73 -9.41 -20.52
N GLY A 1097 46.99 -8.53 -21.20
CA GLY A 1097 47.24 -7.09 -21.25
C GLY A 1097 47.14 -6.35 -19.92
N ARG A 1098 46.48 -6.96 -18.92
CA ARG A 1098 46.31 -6.45 -17.54
C ARG A 1098 47.30 -7.05 -16.54
N VAL A 1099 48.02 -8.11 -16.90
CA VAL A 1099 49.08 -8.65 -16.04
C VAL A 1099 50.20 -7.61 -15.95
N PRO A 1100 50.62 -7.20 -14.74
CA PRO A 1100 51.69 -6.22 -14.59
C PRO A 1100 53.00 -6.70 -15.24
N ALA A 1101 53.69 -5.79 -15.92
CA ALA A 1101 55.03 -6.07 -16.43
C ALA A 1101 56.00 -6.34 -15.28
N ASN A 1102 56.72 -7.46 -15.35
CA ASN A 1102 57.76 -7.84 -14.38
C ASN A 1102 59.17 -7.94 -15.03
N GLY A 1103 59.26 -7.69 -16.34
CA GLY A 1103 60.51 -7.56 -17.08
C GLY A 1103 60.77 -6.14 -17.59
N GLY A 1104 62.02 -5.83 -17.92
CA GLY A 1104 62.43 -4.51 -18.41
C GLY A 1104 62.43 -4.42 -19.94
N THR A 1105 61.93 -3.31 -20.49
CA THR A 1105 62.01 -2.97 -21.93
C THR A 1105 63.02 -1.83 -22.12
N ALA A 1106 64.06 -2.03 -22.95
CA ALA A 1106 65.07 -1.03 -23.25
C ALA A 1106 65.20 -0.79 -24.76
N SER A 1107 65.21 0.48 -25.16
CA SER A 1107 65.44 0.92 -26.54
C SER A 1107 66.85 1.50 -26.69
N GLU A 1108 67.59 1.02 -27.67
CA GLU A 1108 68.96 1.40 -27.95
C GLU A 1108 69.03 2.49 -29.04
N PRO A 1109 69.93 3.49 -28.92
CA PRO A 1109 70.04 4.58 -29.89
C PRO A 1109 70.30 4.16 -31.34
N TRP A 1110 70.87 2.98 -31.56
CA TRP A 1110 71.16 2.45 -32.90
C TRP A 1110 69.96 1.73 -33.55
N GLY A 1111 68.83 1.58 -32.83
CA GLY A 1111 67.59 0.94 -33.29
C GLY A 1111 67.35 -0.47 -32.73
N GLY A 1112 68.00 -0.85 -31.62
CA GLY A 1112 67.75 -2.14 -30.94
C GLY A 1112 66.65 -2.03 -29.90
N ILE A 1113 65.83 -3.07 -29.73
CA ILE A 1113 64.91 -3.22 -28.59
C ILE A 1113 65.31 -4.49 -27.85
N ARG A 1114 65.54 -4.38 -26.53
CA ARG A 1114 65.87 -5.50 -25.65
C ARG A 1114 64.83 -5.63 -24.55
N LEU A 1115 64.21 -6.81 -24.46
CA LEU A 1115 63.34 -7.22 -23.37
C LEU A 1115 64.15 -8.10 -22.41
N SER A 1116 64.28 -7.71 -21.14
CA SER A 1116 65.09 -8.43 -20.13
C SER A 1116 64.20 -8.95 -19.00
N GLY A 1117 64.01 -10.26 -18.96
CA GLY A 1117 63.26 -10.99 -17.96
C GLY A 1117 64.16 -11.92 -17.14
N THR A 1118 63.80 -12.15 -15.87
CA THR A 1118 64.56 -13.03 -14.96
C THR A 1118 63.67 -14.06 -14.25
N ASP A 1119 62.36 -13.99 -14.43
CA ASP A 1119 61.42 -14.91 -13.80
C ASP A 1119 61.52 -16.29 -14.48
N PRO A 1120 61.67 -17.39 -13.71
CA PRO A 1120 61.80 -18.73 -14.27
C PRO A 1120 60.52 -19.25 -14.92
N SER A 1121 59.37 -18.59 -14.71
CA SER A 1121 58.04 -19.03 -15.15
C SER A 1121 57.39 -18.06 -16.14
N LEU A 1122 57.18 -16.79 -15.76
CA LEU A 1122 56.44 -15.80 -16.54
C LEU A 1122 57.17 -14.46 -16.54
N ASN A 1123 57.53 -13.98 -17.72
CA ASN A 1123 58.11 -12.66 -17.95
C ASN A 1123 57.14 -11.84 -18.79
N VAL A 1124 56.56 -10.79 -18.22
CA VAL A 1124 55.61 -9.88 -18.89
C VAL A 1124 56.31 -8.57 -19.20
N PHE A 1125 56.17 -8.13 -20.45
CA PHE A 1125 56.74 -6.89 -20.97
C PHE A 1125 55.65 -6.04 -21.61
N ASP A 1126 55.72 -4.73 -21.41
CA ASP A 1126 54.88 -3.77 -22.11
C ASP A 1126 55.68 -3.01 -23.16
N MET A 1127 55.07 -2.79 -24.33
CA MET A 1127 55.67 -2.06 -25.44
C MET A 1127 54.63 -1.35 -26.32
N ASP A 1128 55.02 -0.22 -26.91
CA ASP A 1128 54.24 0.49 -27.92
C ASP A 1128 54.40 -0.15 -29.31
N ALA A 1129 53.29 -0.32 -30.03
CA ALA A 1129 53.25 -0.92 -31.37
C ALA A 1129 54.03 -0.12 -32.42
N GLY A 1130 54.14 1.21 -32.24
CA GLY A 1130 54.91 2.10 -33.09
C GLY A 1130 56.42 1.87 -33.00
N ALA A 1131 56.92 1.26 -31.92
CA ALA A 1131 58.34 1.00 -31.72
C ALA A 1131 58.96 0.11 -32.82
N PHE A 1132 58.17 -0.81 -33.39
CA PHE A 1132 58.64 -1.71 -34.45
C PHE A 1132 59.08 -1.00 -35.73
N SER A 1133 58.52 0.17 -36.04
CA SER A 1133 58.79 0.91 -37.28
C SER A 1133 60.25 1.39 -37.41
N SER A 1134 60.95 1.54 -36.29
CA SER A 1134 62.35 2.00 -36.22
C SER A 1134 63.34 0.92 -35.76
N THR A 1135 62.83 -0.29 -35.52
CA THR A 1135 63.61 -1.40 -34.99
C THR A 1135 64.54 -1.98 -36.06
N LYS A 1136 65.75 -2.37 -35.66
CA LYS A 1136 66.75 -3.11 -36.46
C LYS A 1136 67.07 -4.46 -35.86
N LEU A 1137 67.03 -4.57 -34.53
CA LEU A 1137 67.17 -5.81 -33.79
C LEU A 1137 66.15 -5.84 -32.64
N PHE A 1138 65.41 -6.92 -32.52
CA PHE A 1138 64.51 -7.19 -31.41
C PHE A 1138 65.04 -8.39 -30.63
N ASN A 1139 65.38 -8.22 -29.37
CA ASN A 1139 65.96 -9.26 -28.51
C ASN A 1139 65.04 -9.56 -27.32
N VAL A 1140 64.68 -10.82 -27.14
CA VAL A 1140 64.02 -11.31 -25.91
C VAL A 1140 65.03 -12.10 -25.11
N ASP A 1141 65.40 -11.57 -23.95
CA ASP A 1141 66.35 -12.13 -23.01
C ASP A 1141 65.60 -12.66 -21.78
N ALA A 1142 65.38 -13.96 -21.70
CA ALA A 1142 64.63 -14.59 -20.61
C ALA A 1142 65.09 -16.04 -20.36
N PRO A 1143 64.83 -16.61 -19.17
CA PRO A 1143 65.26 -17.97 -18.83
C PRO A 1143 64.68 -19.05 -19.75
N ALA A 1144 65.43 -20.13 -19.97
CA ALA A 1144 64.96 -21.30 -20.70
C ALA A 1144 63.71 -21.91 -20.05
N GLY A 1145 62.71 -22.26 -20.87
CA GLY A 1145 61.44 -22.88 -20.41
C GLY A 1145 60.42 -21.92 -19.79
N SER A 1146 60.76 -20.63 -19.64
CA SER A 1146 59.82 -19.58 -19.23
C SER A 1146 58.94 -19.10 -20.38
N LEU A 1147 57.81 -18.46 -20.05
CA LEU A 1147 56.96 -17.73 -20.98
C LEU A 1147 57.29 -16.23 -20.95
N ALA A 1148 57.63 -15.66 -22.09
CA ALA A 1148 57.68 -14.23 -22.34
C ALA A 1148 56.38 -13.76 -23.02
N VAL A 1149 55.57 -12.97 -22.30
CA VAL A 1149 54.40 -12.27 -22.86
C VAL A 1149 54.80 -10.84 -23.17
N VAL A 1150 54.76 -10.47 -24.44
CA VAL A 1150 55.00 -9.10 -24.89
C VAL A 1150 53.66 -8.47 -25.20
N ASN A 1151 53.14 -7.69 -24.27
CA ASN A 1151 51.93 -6.90 -24.44
C ASN A 1151 52.24 -5.67 -25.29
N ILE A 1152 51.76 -5.69 -26.52
CA ILE A 1152 51.97 -4.66 -27.52
C ILE A 1152 50.69 -3.82 -27.60
N ARG A 1153 50.82 -2.52 -27.30
CA ARG A 1153 49.70 -1.58 -27.27
C ARG A 1153 49.77 -0.59 -28.42
N GLY A 1154 48.64 -0.29 -29.04
CA GLY A 1154 48.49 0.61 -30.17
C GLY A 1154 47.61 0.02 -31.27
N SER A 1155 46.83 0.86 -31.92
CA SER A 1155 45.83 0.45 -32.93
C SER A 1155 46.41 -0.19 -34.19
N SER A 1156 47.70 0.01 -34.48
CA SER A 1156 48.36 -0.62 -35.63
C SER A 1156 49.86 -0.84 -35.41
N ALA A 1157 50.40 -1.89 -36.05
CA ALA A 1157 51.83 -2.23 -36.00
C ALA A 1157 52.40 -2.51 -37.40
N THR A 1158 53.66 -2.12 -37.63
CA THR A 1158 54.42 -2.43 -38.86
C THR A 1158 55.69 -3.18 -38.53
N LEU A 1159 55.78 -4.43 -38.97
CA LEU A 1159 56.85 -5.39 -38.72
C LEU A 1159 57.69 -5.59 -39.99
N SER A 1160 58.78 -4.85 -40.15
CA SER A 1160 59.62 -4.97 -41.35
C SER A 1160 61.08 -4.64 -41.11
N GLY A 1161 61.99 -5.38 -41.74
CA GLY A 1161 63.40 -4.99 -41.86
C GLY A 1161 64.26 -5.17 -40.60
N PHE A 1162 63.81 -5.93 -39.61
CA PHE A 1162 64.59 -6.24 -38.40
C PHE A 1162 64.71 -7.74 -38.11
N SER A 1163 65.76 -8.09 -37.37
CA SER A 1163 66.00 -9.47 -36.92
C SER A 1163 65.48 -9.68 -35.50
N ILE A 1164 64.90 -10.85 -35.23
CA ILE A 1164 64.48 -11.28 -33.88
C ILE A 1164 65.49 -12.29 -33.33
N THR A 1165 66.01 -12.03 -32.14
CA THR A 1165 66.98 -12.88 -31.44
C THR A 1165 66.49 -13.22 -30.04
N PHE A 1166 66.91 -14.38 -29.55
CA PHE A 1166 66.64 -14.80 -28.17
C PHE A 1166 67.96 -15.00 -27.43
N SER A 1167 67.99 -14.59 -26.17
CA SER A 1167 69.11 -14.80 -25.25
C SER A 1167 68.58 -15.24 -23.88
N GLY A 1168 69.47 -15.61 -22.94
CA GLY A 1168 69.05 -16.10 -21.62
C GLY A 1168 68.54 -17.55 -21.60
N GLY A 1169 68.37 -18.16 -22.77
CA GLY A 1169 67.98 -19.56 -22.95
C GLY A 1169 66.54 -19.76 -23.41
N ILE A 1170 65.72 -18.71 -23.47
CA ILE A 1170 64.38 -18.76 -24.07
C ILE A 1170 64.46 -19.06 -25.57
N ASP A 1171 63.42 -19.72 -26.09
CA ASP A 1171 63.23 -19.95 -27.51
C ASP A 1171 61.82 -19.50 -27.95
N SER A 1172 61.51 -19.70 -29.23
CA SER A 1172 60.23 -19.30 -29.80
C SER A 1172 59.01 -20.06 -29.25
N HIS A 1173 59.17 -21.21 -28.60
CA HIS A 1173 58.06 -21.92 -27.93
C HIS A 1173 57.65 -21.23 -26.62
N GLY A 1174 58.46 -20.29 -26.14
CA GLY A 1174 58.23 -19.47 -24.96
C GLY A 1174 57.87 -18.01 -25.25
N VAL A 1175 57.69 -17.58 -26.50
CA VAL A 1175 57.42 -16.16 -26.79
C VAL A 1175 56.01 -15.97 -27.36
N LEU A 1176 55.22 -15.14 -26.67
CA LEU A 1176 53.86 -14.74 -27.07
C LEU A 1176 53.81 -13.22 -27.26
N TYR A 1177 53.58 -12.77 -28.50
CA TYR A 1177 53.28 -11.38 -28.82
C TYR A 1177 51.78 -11.16 -28.71
N ASN A 1178 51.36 -10.50 -27.65
CA ASN A 1178 49.97 -10.17 -27.38
C ASN A 1178 49.67 -8.75 -27.86
N PHE A 1179 49.06 -8.61 -29.03
CA PHE A 1179 48.57 -7.33 -29.52
C PHE A 1179 47.21 -7.05 -28.88
N VAL A 1180 47.23 -6.19 -27.85
CA VAL A 1180 46.08 -6.01 -26.94
C VAL A 1180 44.91 -5.35 -27.66
N ASP A 1181 45.19 -4.31 -28.43
CA ASP A 1181 44.21 -3.38 -29.02
C ASP A 1181 44.43 -3.12 -30.52
N ALA A 1182 45.41 -3.78 -31.14
CA ALA A 1182 45.71 -3.58 -32.55
C ALA A 1182 44.55 -4.07 -33.44
N THR A 1183 44.14 -3.25 -34.40
CA THR A 1183 43.15 -3.58 -35.42
C THR A 1183 43.78 -3.83 -36.79
N SER A 1184 45.06 -3.49 -36.97
CA SER A 1184 45.80 -3.72 -38.22
C SER A 1184 47.28 -4.06 -37.95
N ILE A 1185 47.79 -5.10 -38.61
CA ILE A 1185 49.22 -5.47 -38.56
C ILE A 1185 49.74 -5.63 -39.99
N GLY A 1186 50.78 -4.87 -40.34
CA GLY A 1186 51.53 -5.05 -41.58
C GLY A 1186 52.86 -5.73 -41.31
N ALA A 1187 53.16 -6.82 -42.00
CA ALA A 1187 54.44 -7.53 -41.92
C ALA A 1187 55.04 -7.71 -43.32
N SER A 1188 56.33 -7.38 -43.47
CA SER A 1188 57.03 -7.55 -44.75
C SER A 1188 58.52 -7.77 -44.59
N GLY A 1189 59.11 -8.73 -45.32
CA GLY A 1189 60.56 -8.94 -45.32
C GLY A 1189 61.12 -9.43 -43.98
N ILE A 1190 60.31 -10.08 -43.15
CA ILE A 1190 60.65 -10.44 -41.77
C ILE A 1190 60.46 -11.94 -41.51
N GLY A 1191 61.35 -12.50 -40.67
CA GLY A 1191 61.20 -13.82 -40.06
C GLY A 1191 60.67 -13.68 -38.63
N LEU A 1192 59.36 -13.72 -38.45
CA LEU A 1192 58.71 -13.59 -37.14
C LEU A 1192 58.90 -14.86 -36.32
N ARG A 1193 59.43 -14.77 -35.10
CA ARG A 1193 59.71 -15.93 -34.24
C ARG A 1193 58.94 -15.82 -32.93
N GLY A 1194 58.06 -16.78 -32.66
CA GLY A 1194 57.10 -16.76 -31.55
C GLY A 1194 55.65 -16.76 -32.04
N THR A 1195 54.71 -16.87 -31.11
CA THR A 1195 53.27 -16.90 -31.41
C THR A 1195 52.66 -15.50 -31.30
N VAL A 1196 51.76 -15.16 -32.23
CA VAL A 1196 51.03 -13.89 -32.26
C VAL A 1196 49.59 -14.12 -31.83
N LEU A 1197 49.16 -13.42 -30.80
CA LEU A 1197 47.77 -13.27 -30.41
C LEU A 1197 47.32 -11.85 -30.73
N ALA A 1198 46.53 -11.70 -31.79
CA ALA A 1198 46.03 -10.41 -32.27
C ALA A 1198 44.53 -10.50 -32.64
N PRO A 1199 43.65 -10.81 -31.66
CA PRO A 1199 42.27 -11.25 -31.93
C PRO A 1199 41.34 -10.14 -32.45
N HIS A 1200 41.86 -8.92 -32.62
CA HIS A 1200 41.19 -7.76 -33.18
C HIS A 1200 41.79 -7.28 -34.51
N ALA A 1201 42.93 -7.85 -34.95
CA ALA A 1201 43.70 -7.32 -36.07
C ALA A 1201 43.46 -8.03 -37.40
N HIS A 1202 43.35 -7.25 -38.48
CA HIS A 1202 43.55 -7.74 -39.84
C HIS A 1202 45.05 -7.71 -40.18
N VAL A 1203 45.60 -8.83 -40.66
CA VAL A 1203 47.04 -8.99 -40.92
C VAL A 1203 47.32 -8.95 -42.42
N THR A 1204 48.28 -8.13 -42.84
CA THR A 1204 48.90 -8.20 -44.18
C THR A 1204 50.32 -8.71 -44.04
N PHE A 1205 50.66 -9.88 -44.60
CA PHE A 1205 51.99 -10.48 -44.47
C PHE A 1205 52.56 -10.84 -45.85
N ASN A 1206 53.60 -10.11 -46.29
CA ASN A 1206 54.24 -10.34 -47.58
C ASN A 1206 55.75 -10.68 -47.45
N ASN A 1207 56.27 -11.54 -48.32
CA ASN A 1207 57.72 -11.79 -48.49
C ASN A 1207 58.47 -12.04 -47.17
N GLY A 1208 58.12 -13.09 -46.43
CA GLY A 1208 58.78 -13.46 -45.18
C GLY A 1208 58.20 -14.75 -44.61
N SER A 1209 58.54 -15.07 -43.37
CA SER A 1209 58.02 -16.26 -42.70
C SER A 1209 57.69 -16.01 -41.24
N TRP A 1210 56.80 -16.83 -40.67
CA TRP A 1210 56.59 -16.90 -39.23
C TRP A 1210 56.84 -18.31 -38.71
N ASN A 1211 57.37 -18.38 -37.49
CA ASN A 1211 57.77 -19.60 -36.82
C ASN A 1211 57.06 -19.65 -35.46
N GLY A 1212 55.81 -20.14 -35.48
CA GLY A 1212 54.84 -20.01 -34.40
C GLY A 1212 53.40 -20.04 -34.90
N GLY A 1213 52.43 -19.76 -34.02
CA GLY A 1213 51.03 -19.56 -34.41
C GLY A 1213 50.71 -18.09 -34.70
N ILE A 1214 49.75 -17.83 -35.57
CA ILE A 1214 49.10 -16.52 -35.71
C ILE A 1214 47.59 -16.68 -35.47
N TYR A 1215 47.07 -15.97 -34.47
CA TYR A 1215 45.65 -15.92 -34.11
C TYR A 1215 45.13 -14.50 -34.36
N ALA A 1216 44.39 -14.28 -35.46
CA ALA A 1216 44.03 -12.92 -35.91
C ALA A 1216 42.67 -12.85 -36.63
N VAL A 1217 42.13 -11.66 -36.88
CA VAL A 1217 40.83 -11.55 -37.56
C VAL A 1217 40.91 -12.09 -39.00
N SER A 1218 41.91 -11.68 -39.77
CA SER A 1218 42.12 -12.16 -41.13
C SER A 1218 43.59 -12.10 -41.51
N LEU A 1219 43.98 -12.80 -42.58
CA LEU A 1219 45.31 -12.69 -43.17
C LEU A 1219 45.25 -12.56 -44.69
N THR A 1220 45.99 -11.59 -45.24
CA THR A 1220 46.21 -11.43 -46.68
C THR A 1220 47.72 -11.37 -46.99
N GLY A 1221 48.17 -12.13 -47.98
CA GLY A 1221 49.54 -12.10 -48.49
C GLY A 1221 50.20 -13.48 -48.56
N ASN A 1222 51.49 -13.51 -48.88
CA ASN A 1222 52.25 -14.71 -49.27
C ASN A 1222 53.32 -15.15 -48.24
N GLY A 1223 53.18 -14.78 -46.97
CA GLY A 1223 54.09 -15.26 -45.93
C GLY A 1223 54.06 -16.79 -45.76
N GLU A 1224 55.21 -17.36 -45.42
CA GLU A 1224 55.38 -18.81 -45.14
C GLU A 1224 55.25 -19.12 -43.65
N GLY A 1225 54.49 -20.15 -43.30
CA GLY A 1225 54.26 -20.56 -41.90
C GLY A 1225 54.96 -21.86 -41.53
N HIS A 1226 55.80 -21.83 -40.49
CA HIS A 1226 56.47 -23.01 -39.94
C HIS A 1226 55.88 -23.48 -38.61
N ILE A 1227 55.81 -24.80 -38.41
CA ILE A 1227 55.32 -25.40 -37.16
C ILE A 1227 56.34 -25.19 -36.05
N ASN A 1228 55.94 -24.46 -35.02
CA ASN A 1228 56.71 -24.23 -33.80
C ASN A 1228 55.79 -23.68 -32.70
N PRO A 1229 54.84 -24.50 -32.24
CA PRO A 1229 53.71 -24.05 -31.42
C PRO A 1229 54.17 -23.45 -30.09
N LEU A 1230 53.40 -22.50 -29.56
CA LEU A 1230 53.59 -22.06 -28.18
C LEU A 1230 53.36 -23.26 -27.24
N SER A 1231 54.23 -23.44 -26.24
CA SER A 1231 53.97 -24.44 -25.20
C SER A 1231 52.69 -24.11 -24.44
N ASN A 1232 52.05 -25.11 -23.84
CA ASN A 1232 50.91 -24.89 -22.96
C ASN A 1232 51.41 -24.33 -21.62
N TYR A 1233 50.85 -23.19 -21.19
CA TYR A 1233 51.19 -22.57 -19.92
C TYR A 1233 49.97 -22.45 -19.03
N ASP A 1234 50.15 -22.73 -17.75
CA ASP A 1234 49.18 -22.42 -16.70
C ASP A 1234 49.77 -21.27 -15.90
N VAL A 1235 49.21 -20.08 -16.13
CA VAL A 1235 49.72 -18.83 -15.59
C VAL A 1235 48.91 -18.49 -14.35
N CYS A 1236 49.57 -18.41 -13.21
CA CYS A 1236 49.03 -17.92 -11.95
C CYS A 1236 49.89 -16.71 -11.54
N PRO A 1237 49.53 -15.50 -11.99
CA PRO A 1237 50.29 -14.27 -11.72
C PRO A 1237 50.46 -13.98 -10.23
#